data_AF-A0A924Z0R3-F1
#
_entry.id   AF-A0A924Z0R3-F1
#
_cell.length_a   1.000
_cell.length_b   1.000
_cell.length_c   1.000
_cell.angle_alpha   90.00
_cell.angle_beta   90.00
_cell.angle_gamma   90.00
#
_symmetry.space_group_name_H-M   'P 1'
#
loop_
_entity.id
_entity.type
_entity.pdbx_description
1 polymer ?
#
loop_
_entity_poly.entity_id
_entity_poly.type
_entity_poly.pdbx_seq_one_letter_code
_entity_poly.pdbx_strand_id
1 'polypeptide(L)'
;MNSNGLPSASPISANSGLTTEISTSRQFVASGLDAQRSHSYRVSRGDKDVSIEHFNGVGTGVNPSKETILNADVITFQGEGLIAKSMLLTQQGNDLVITFDNIKDTKVTLKNFKLENLDNLQKATGSTVDLGNVIFNGQNRVADSFDVFNADWQQKQVFNHDSVTFLNDLNNAIQGFDNSDDVINGQGGNDRIEGKSGNDLLRGGDGNDILRGGVGNDQLEGGAGSDTFVLARGERTDTIKDFSLKDKDRIALAEGLTFEQLAIDAGTNANANDTLIREVKTGEILAILKGVKSTTIDDTAFVRVDSDYKIVADGISQLVGRAVLPAATFATGAKSGQFLTPNLINGQPVPFGGQPVQGFSAVLPGAKPGTYLVMVDNGYGAKANSADSLLRFYGVEPDFATGKVYPVSVKTGDRVGDFTTDSIFQLNDRNNVLKGFQTIVADLNTYPGSDKLTPGGILVDPTITAGRLLTGADFDLESFRQVADGTYWFGEEFGPFLLHTDANGTLLQAPIPTPNTLPLNTLNGQDPIVIGHRGASGLRPEHTLASYQLAIDLGADFIEPDLVSTKDGVLIARHEVNIKDTTDVADRPEFANRFTTKTIDGTAETGWFADDFTLAEIKTLRAKERLSFRDQSFNGQFEIPTLQEIIDLVKKVEATTGKKIGIYPETKHPTYHTSVGLALEVPLVNILKANNFTDPSRVFIQSFEVGNLKTLNQLIDVPLIQLYDADDVALDGSLIEIQPYDFVVSGDKRTYADLRTPEGLAEVATYADGIGPWKRMIVSVKGVDANNDGIADDVNGDGAVNDADKTITPPTSLITDAHSAGLLVHPYTFRNEGRYLASDYKGDPELEIRQFISLGVDGFFTDFAGTGKAARDFVTQEFVRSPDNPAFANLSEAEKVKSANLPRSKGFEGMALNATGDKLYTLLEGAIVSDSNQNRLLINEFDPKTSQYTGATFSYRLNAPGRAIGDLTAINDHEFIVIERDNGQGNASDPAFTNPARSKKLYKIDLNVIDQDGFVQKELLVDLLNISDSQGIGSNGTKNGVFTFPFVTIEDVLPIDAQTLLVINDNNYPFSVGRTAGQPDSSEFIEIKLSQPLDLVR
;
A
#
# COMPACT_ATOMS: atom_id res chain seq x y z
N MET A 1 -75.12 18.90 -27.80
CA MET A 1 -75.47 19.54 -29.07
C MET A 1 -74.27 19.44 -29.99
N ASN A 2 -74.47 18.75 -31.11
CA ASN A 2 -73.78 18.79 -32.41
C ASN A 2 -72.24 18.75 -32.47
N SER A 3 -71.57 18.00 -33.35
CA SER A 3 -71.92 16.94 -34.31
C SER A 3 -70.67 16.68 -35.17
N ASN A 4 -70.43 15.41 -35.54
CA ASN A 4 -69.70 14.95 -36.75
C ASN A 4 -68.17 15.19 -36.78
N GLY A 5 -67.28 14.27 -37.15
CA GLY A 5 -67.37 12.99 -37.87
C GLY A 5 -66.16 12.90 -38.83
N LEU A 6 -65.34 11.84 -38.70
CA LEU A 6 -64.63 10.99 -39.71
C LEU A 6 -64.32 11.53 -41.15
N PRO A 7 -63.43 10.91 -41.98
CA PRO A 7 -62.30 9.97 -41.74
C PRO A 7 -61.05 10.12 -42.69
N SER A 8 -60.04 9.26 -42.44
CA SER A 8 -59.22 8.44 -43.38
C SER A 8 -58.20 9.00 -44.41
N ALA A 9 -56.94 8.55 -44.21
CA ALA A 9 -56.06 7.73 -45.08
C ALA A 9 -55.38 8.31 -46.37
N SER A 10 -54.06 8.03 -46.40
CA SER A 10 -52.96 8.02 -47.42
C SER A 10 -53.34 7.77 -48.91
N PRO A 11 -52.46 7.91 -49.96
CA PRO A 11 -50.98 7.78 -49.95
C PRO A 11 -50.10 8.53 -51.04
N ILE A 12 -48.75 8.42 -50.86
CA ILE A 12 -47.64 8.27 -51.85
C ILE A 12 -47.14 9.45 -52.77
N SER A 13 -45.83 9.74 -52.56
CA SER A 13 -44.69 10.12 -53.45
C SER A 13 -44.82 11.14 -54.60
N ALA A 14 -43.91 12.13 -54.65
CA ALA A 14 -42.59 12.08 -55.32
C ALA A 14 -42.05 13.47 -55.70
N ASN A 15 -40.76 13.69 -55.44
CA ASN A 15 -39.79 14.55 -56.13
C ASN A 15 -40.07 16.02 -56.44
N SER A 16 -39.31 16.88 -55.76
CA SER A 16 -38.41 17.92 -56.36
C SER A 16 -37.61 18.52 -55.19
N GLY A 17 -36.30 18.32 -55.07
CA GLY A 17 -35.30 18.81 -56.01
C GLY A 17 -34.96 20.26 -55.65
N LEU A 18 -33.98 20.45 -54.76
CA LEU A 18 -33.20 21.69 -54.60
C LEU A 18 -31.88 21.32 -53.93
N THR A 19 -30.91 20.97 -54.78
CA THR A 19 -29.49 20.90 -54.47
C THR A 19 -28.95 22.32 -54.33
N THR A 20 -28.51 22.71 -53.13
CA THR A 20 -27.70 23.91 -52.94
C THR A 20 -26.25 23.56 -53.27
N GLU A 21 -25.69 24.29 -54.23
CA GLU A 21 -24.32 24.17 -54.72
C GLU A 21 -23.30 24.36 -53.60
N ILE A 22 -22.55 23.30 -53.26
CA ILE A 22 -21.25 23.45 -52.61
C ILE A 22 -20.27 23.89 -53.71
N SER A 23 -19.85 25.15 -53.64
CA SER A 23 -18.77 25.71 -54.45
C SER A 23 -17.48 24.89 -54.25
N THR A 24 -17.26 23.89 -55.09
CA THR A 24 -15.94 23.27 -55.27
C THR A 24 -15.13 24.16 -56.20
N SER A 25 -14.27 25.02 -55.65
CA SER A 25 -13.27 25.72 -56.47
C SER A 25 -12.25 24.70 -56.98
N ARG A 26 -12.53 24.06 -58.12
CA ARG A 26 -11.56 23.27 -58.88
C ARG A 26 -10.61 24.20 -59.62
N GLN A 27 -9.32 24.21 -59.25
CA GLN A 27 -8.26 24.67 -60.14
C GLN A 27 -7.19 23.58 -60.35
N PHE A 28 -6.78 23.49 -61.62
CA PHE A 28 -5.72 22.71 -62.26
C PHE A 28 -5.96 21.25 -62.71
N VAL A 29 -6.05 21.20 -64.05
CA VAL A 29 -5.98 20.11 -65.03
C VAL A 29 -4.71 19.28 -64.82
N ALA A 30 -4.86 17.95 -64.87
CA ALA A 30 -3.79 16.97 -64.79
C ALA A 30 -3.10 16.78 -66.15
N SER A 31 -1.76 16.71 -66.14
CA SER A 31 -1.01 15.92 -67.12
C SER A 31 0.28 15.40 -66.47
N GLY A 32 0.30 14.10 -66.18
CA GLY A 32 1.50 13.30 -65.95
C GLY A 32 2.08 13.35 -64.53
N LEU A 33 2.30 12.15 -63.98
CA LEU A 33 2.84 11.80 -62.66
C LEU A 33 1.82 11.80 -61.51
N ASP A 34 1.66 10.59 -60.97
CA ASP A 34 0.96 10.19 -59.76
C ASP A 34 1.50 11.00 -58.56
N ALA A 35 0.70 11.93 -58.03
CA ALA A 35 1.02 12.73 -56.83
C ALA A 35 -0.24 13.36 -56.19
N GLN A 36 -0.51 12.99 -54.92
CA GLN A 36 -0.97 13.81 -53.78
C GLN A 36 -2.10 14.83 -54.00
N ARG A 37 -3.27 14.67 -53.32
CA ARG A 37 -4.23 15.78 -53.06
C ARG A 37 -5.06 15.58 -51.78
N SER A 38 -4.97 16.52 -50.84
CA SER A 38 -5.93 16.77 -49.75
C SER A 38 -7.19 17.49 -50.27
N HIS A 39 -8.35 17.22 -49.67
CA HIS A 39 -9.63 17.90 -49.95
C HIS A 39 -9.97 18.92 -48.85
N SER A 40 -10.62 20.02 -49.22
CA SER A 40 -11.15 21.02 -48.28
C SER A 40 -12.66 21.13 -48.43
N TYR A 41 -13.37 20.90 -47.33
CA TYR A 41 -14.82 20.98 -47.20
C TYR A 41 -15.18 22.25 -46.43
N ARG A 42 -16.26 22.93 -46.80
CA ARG A 42 -16.74 24.12 -46.09
C ARG A 42 -18.21 23.92 -45.73
N VAL A 43 -18.53 24.11 -44.46
CA VAL A 43 -19.87 23.97 -43.90
C VAL A 43 -20.25 25.29 -43.23
N SER A 44 -21.35 25.88 -43.69
CA SER A 44 -21.88 27.13 -43.16
C SER A 44 -23.03 26.88 -42.20
N ARG A 45 -23.28 27.83 -41.29
CA ARG A 45 -24.45 27.77 -40.39
C ARG A 45 -25.73 27.67 -41.23
N GLY A 46 -26.53 26.62 -40.96
CA GLY A 46 -27.77 26.31 -41.67
C GLY A 46 -27.63 25.21 -42.72
N ASP A 47 -26.42 24.71 -42.98
CA ASP A 47 -26.20 23.57 -43.86
C ASP A 47 -26.64 22.27 -43.16
N LYS A 48 -27.81 21.76 -43.58
CA LYS A 48 -28.43 20.56 -42.99
C LYS A 48 -27.87 19.28 -43.60
N ASP A 49 -27.54 18.31 -42.76
CA ASP A 49 -27.22 16.92 -43.12
C ASP A 49 -26.12 16.77 -44.20
N VAL A 50 -25.02 17.51 -44.04
CA VAL A 50 -23.86 17.40 -44.94
C VAL A 50 -23.19 16.04 -44.73
N SER A 51 -23.27 15.15 -45.71
CA SER A 51 -22.59 13.85 -45.67
C SER A 51 -21.29 13.90 -46.47
N ILE A 52 -20.17 13.55 -45.83
CA ILE A 52 -18.85 13.48 -46.46
C ILE A 52 -18.41 12.02 -46.46
N GLU A 53 -18.18 11.47 -47.65
CA GLU A 53 -17.63 10.13 -47.82
C GLU A 53 -16.11 10.19 -47.98
N HIS A 54 -15.40 9.20 -47.44
CA HIS A 54 -13.94 9.05 -47.58
C HIS A 54 -13.12 10.26 -47.07
N PHE A 55 -13.54 10.86 -45.96
CA PHE A 55 -12.76 11.93 -45.30
C PHE A 55 -11.44 11.36 -44.75
N ASN A 56 -10.31 11.80 -45.29
CA ASN A 56 -8.99 11.32 -44.89
C ASN A 56 -8.45 12.11 -43.70
N GLY A 57 -8.49 11.53 -42.50
CA GLY A 57 -7.90 12.11 -41.29
C GLY A 57 -6.37 11.96 -41.23
N VAL A 58 -5.76 12.46 -40.15
CA VAL A 58 -4.32 12.29 -39.89
C VAL A 58 -4.00 10.89 -39.28
N GLY A 59 -5.01 10.21 -38.71
CA GLY A 59 -4.93 8.83 -38.19
C GLY A 59 -4.21 8.69 -36.84
N THR A 60 -4.28 7.50 -36.23
CA THR A 60 -3.77 7.22 -34.87
C THR A 60 -2.24 7.04 -34.86
N GLY A 61 -1.50 7.89 -34.13
CA GLY A 61 -0.08 7.68 -33.83
C GLY A 61 0.72 8.96 -33.53
N VAL A 62 1.72 8.84 -32.64
CA VAL A 62 2.50 9.96 -32.08
C VAL A 62 3.39 10.73 -33.07
N ASN A 63 3.37 10.41 -34.37
CA ASN A 63 4.14 11.11 -35.42
C ASN A 63 3.64 10.69 -36.83
N PRO A 64 2.58 11.32 -37.37
CA PRO A 64 2.11 11.02 -38.73
C PRO A 64 3.22 11.30 -39.75
N SER A 65 3.33 10.44 -40.76
CA SER A 65 4.33 10.60 -41.82
C SER A 65 4.09 11.91 -42.59
N LYS A 66 5.14 12.51 -43.16
CA LYS A 66 5.00 13.71 -44.01
C LYS A 66 4.01 13.51 -45.17
N GLU A 67 3.87 12.27 -45.63
CA GLU A 67 2.92 11.90 -46.68
C GLU A 67 1.48 11.81 -46.16
N THR A 68 1.26 11.27 -44.96
CA THR A 68 -0.04 11.28 -44.26
C THR A 68 -0.54 12.70 -44.06
N ILE A 69 0.36 13.58 -43.61
CA ILE A 69 0.10 15.00 -43.39
C ILE A 69 -0.31 15.72 -44.68
N LEU A 70 0.38 15.46 -45.80
CA LEU A 70 0.09 16.12 -47.09
C LEU A 70 -1.23 15.67 -47.72
N ASN A 71 -1.78 14.52 -47.29
CA ASN A 71 -3.00 13.94 -47.84
C ASN A 71 -4.22 14.08 -46.91
N ALA A 72 -4.09 14.71 -45.74
CA ALA A 72 -5.19 14.91 -44.80
C ALA A 72 -6.22 15.92 -45.33
N ASP A 73 -7.50 15.56 -45.25
CA ASP A 73 -8.63 16.41 -45.60
C ASP A 73 -8.95 17.41 -44.46
N VAL A 74 -9.49 18.57 -44.82
CA VAL A 74 -9.83 19.64 -43.87
C VAL A 74 -11.31 20.02 -44.02
N ILE A 75 -12.03 20.16 -42.92
CA ILE A 75 -13.37 20.75 -42.87
C ILE A 75 -13.32 22.13 -42.20
N THR A 76 -13.96 23.13 -42.81
CA THR A 76 -14.04 24.50 -42.31
C THR A 76 -15.48 24.87 -41.96
N PHE A 77 -15.72 25.22 -40.70
CA PHE A 77 -17.02 25.70 -40.21
C PHE A 77 -17.11 27.22 -40.26
N GLN A 78 -18.17 27.76 -40.88
CA GLN A 78 -18.36 29.20 -41.06
C GLN A 78 -19.74 29.68 -40.59
N GLY A 79 -19.77 30.59 -39.63
CA GLY A 79 -21.00 31.18 -39.13
C GLY A 79 -20.92 31.44 -37.63
N GLU A 80 -21.77 32.34 -37.15
CA GLU A 80 -21.84 32.68 -35.73
C GLU A 80 -22.23 31.46 -34.89
N GLY A 81 -21.41 31.15 -33.87
CA GLY A 81 -21.65 30.06 -32.92
C GLY A 81 -21.24 28.66 -33.41
N LEU A 82 -20.63 28.53 -34.60
CA LEU A 82 -19.92 27.31 -34.99
C LEU A 82 -18.46 27.42 -34.55
N ILE A 83 -18.20 27.17 -33.26
CA ILE A 83 -16.88 27.28 -32.62
C ILE A 83 -16.54 25.99 -31.85
N ALA A 84 -15.27 25.81 -31.48
CA ALA A 84 -14.80 24.60 -30.77
C ALA A 84 -15.61 24.30 -29.50
N LYS A 85 -15.80 25.28 -28.60
CA LYS A 85 -16.52 25.11 -27.31
C LYS A 85 -17.98 24.66 -27.47
N SER A 86 -18.58 24.95 -28.63
CA SER A 86 -19.94 24.52 -28.97
C SER A 86 -19.98 23.23 -29.78
N MET A 87 -18.85 22.73 -30.28
CA MET A 87 -18.83 21.53 -31.10
C MET A 87 -19.18 20.30 -30.26
N LEU A 88 -20.00 19.42 -30.80
CA LEU A 88 -20.32 18.12 -30.24
C LEU A 88 -20.01 17.05 -31.28
N LEU A 89 -19.28 16.03 -30.85
CA LEU A 89 -18.99 14.85 -31.64
C LEU A 89 -19.90 13.72 -31.16
N THR A 90 -20.32 12.83 -32.06
CA THR A 90 -21.15 11.67 -31.70
C THR A 90 -20.83 10.54 -32.66
N GLN A 91 -20.38 9.40 -32.14
CA GLN A 91 -20.15 8.21 -32.93
C GLN A 91 -21.50 7.50 -33.21
N GLN A 92 -21.86 7.32 -34.49
CA GLN A 92 -23.07 6.62 -34.92
C GLN A 92 -22.70 5.41 -35.79
N GLY A 93 -22.50 4.26 -35.15
CA GLY A 93 -21.97 3.07 -35.81
C GLY A 93 -20.56 3.37 -36.35
N ASN A 94 -20.35 3.21 -37.65
CA ASN A 94 -19.06 3.54 -38.28
C ASN A 94 -18.94 5.02 -38.68
N ASP A 95 -19.96 5.84 -38.50
CA ASP A 95 -19.96 7.24 -38.93
C ASP A 95 -19.72 8.19 -37.76
N LEU A 96 -18.95 9.27 -37.97
CA LEU A 96 -18.80 10.33 -36.98
C LEU A 96 -19.72 11.50 -37.34
N VAL A 97 -20.56 11.90 -36.40
CA VAL A 97 -21.49 13.02 -36.56
C VAL A 97 -20.95 14.23 -35.81
N ILE A 98 -20.86 15.37 -36.50
CA ILE A 98 -20.48 16.66 -35.93
C ILE A 98 -21.73 17.54 -35.88
N THR A 99 -22.05 18.00 -34.68
CA THR A 99 -23.11 18.98 -34.41
C THR A 99 -22.59 20.10 -33.52
N PHE A 100 -23.45 21.07 -33.22
CA PHE A 100 -23.08 22.20 -32.39
C PHE A 100 -24.18 22.49 -31.37
N ASP A 101 -23.79 22.60 -30.11
CA ASP A 101 -24.65 22.94 -28.99
C ASP A 101 -25.41 24.25 -29.27
N ASN A 102 -26.72 24.23 -29.00
CA ASN A 102 -27.67 25.32 -29.28
C ASN A 102 -27.74 25.80 -30.74
N ILE A 103 -27.14 25.10 -31.71
CA ILE A 103 -27.23 25.42 -33.14
C ILE A 103 -28.05 24.35 -33.84
N LYS A 104 -29.31 24.70 -34.13
CA LYS A 104 -30.18 23.87 -34.95
C LYS A 104 -29.74 23.92 -36.40
N ASP A 105 -30.07 22.87 -37.16
CA ASP A 105 -29.97 22.86 -38.61
C ASP A 105 -28.54 22.96 -39.18
N THR A 106 -27.51 22.58 -38.41
CA THR A 106 -26.14 22.38 -38.92
C THR A 106 -25.62 21.04 -38.43
N LYS A 107 -25.47 20.08 -39.34
CA LYS A 107 -25.03 18.71 -39.03
C LYS A 107 -24.14 18.20 -40.14
N VAL A 108 -23.00 17.64 -39.76
CA VAL A 108 -22.09 16.95 -40.69
C VAL A 108 -21.99 15.48 -40.28
N THR A 109 -21.95 14.59 -41.26
CA THR A 109 -21.72 13.17 -41.05
C THR A 109 -20.53 12.74 -41.89
N LEU A 110 -19.45 12.36 -41.22
CA LEU A 110 -18.27 11.75 -41.83
C LEU A 110 -18.52 10.24 -41.90
N LYS A 111 -18.71 9.72 -43.12
CA LYS A 111 -19.04 8.32 -43.35
C LYS A 111 -17.85 7.40 -43.13
N ASN A 112 -18.06 6.28 -42.43
CA ASN A 112 -17.02 5.31 -42.08
C ASN A 112 -15.80 5.95 -41.39
N PHE A 113 -16.04 6.99 -40.59
CA PHE A 113 -15.03 7.72 -39.85
C PHE A 113 -15.27 7.53 -38.35
N LYS A 114 -14.21 7.22 -37.62
CA LYS A 114 -14.28 7.04 -36.17
C LYS A 114 -13.74 8.25 -35.44
N LEU A 115 -14.28 8.54 -34.26
CA LEU A 115 -13.87 9.63 -33.39
C LEU A 115 -12.34 9.67 -33.18
N GLU A 116 -11.72 8.54 -32.86
CA GLU A 116 -10.27 8.44 -32.60
C GLU A 116 -9.38 8.76 -33.82
N ASN A 117 -9.96 8.85 -35.02
CA ASN A 117 -9.23 9.23 -36.23
C ASN A 117 -9.22 10.76 -36.45
N LEU A 118 -9.94 11.51 -35.62
CA LEU A 118 -10.00 12.96 -35.65
C LEU A 118 -8.97 13.49 -34.66
N ASP A 119 -7.85 14.04 -35.15
CA ASP A 119 -6.74 14.40 -34.26
C ASP A 119 -6.10 15.76 -34.62
N ASN A 120 -5.54 16.40 -33.60
CA ASN A 120 -4.82 17.67 -33.62
C ASN A 120 -3.58 17.58 -32.70
N LEU A 121 -2.71 16.58 -32.89
CA LEU A 121 -1.54 16.36 -32.00
C LEU A 121 -0.46 17.46 -32.10
N GLN A 122 0.06 17.85 -30.94
CA GLN A 122 1.41 18.43 -30.83
C GLN A 122 2.49 17.35 -30.99
N LYS A 123 3.61 17.70 -31.65
CA LYS A 123 4.83 16.87 -31.60
C LYS A 123 5.48 16.91 -30.22
N ALA A 124 5.93 15.75 -29.75
CA ALA A 124 6.76 15.57 -28.55
C ALA A 124 8.16 16.26 -28.58
N THR A 125 8.47 17.11 -29.56
CA THR A 125 9.82 17.67 -29.78
C THR A 125 9.88 19.19 -29.97
N GLY A 126 8.92 19.96 -29.46
CA GLY A 126 9.04 21.42 -29.35
C GLY A 126 9.16 22.20 -30.67
N SER A 127 8.62 21.68 -31.79
CA SER A 127 8.54 22.40 -33.06
C SER A 127 7.11 22.34 -33.62
N THR A 128 6.48 23.50 -33.77
CA THR A 128 5.10 23.67 -34.26
C THR A 128 4.93 23.23 -35.71
N VAL A 129 4.07 22.24 -35.92
CA VAL A 129 3.35 22.10 -37.19
C VAL A 129 1.87 22.09 -36.83
N ASP A 130 1.16 23.18 -37.12
CA ASP A 130 -0.30 23.27 -36.91
C ASP A 130 -0.99 22.40 -37.96
N LEU A 131 -1.34 21.17 -37.61
CA LEU A 131 -2.05 20.24 -38.49
C LEU A 131 -3.30 19.76 -37.76
N GLY A 132 -4.46 20.16 -38.26
CA GLY A 132 -5.75 19.70 -37.76
C GLY A 132 -6.76 19.57 -38.87
N ASN A 133 -7.70 18.64 -38.69
CA ASN A 133 -8.73 18.33 -39.68
C ASN A 133 -9.91 19.32 -39.65
N VAL A 134 -10.03 20.19 -38.65
CA VAL A 134 -11.16 21.12 -38.45
C VAL A 134 -10.66 22.55 -38.28
N ILE A 135 -11.29 23.51 -38.98
CA ILE A 135 -10.98 24.95 -38.89
C ILE A 135 -12.28 25.73 -38.64
N PHE A 136 -12.28 26.70 -37.72
CA PHE A 136 -13.45 27.54 -37.44
C PHE A 136 -13.37 28.93 -38.10
N ASN A 137 -14.49 29.66 -38.09
CA ASN A 137 -14.65 30.89 -38.86
C ASN A 137 -13.62 31.97 -38.50
N GLY A 138 -12.92 32.51 -39.50
CA GLY A 138 -11.90 33.54 -39.32
C GLY A 138 -10.51 33.02 -38.95
N GLN A 139 -10.35 31.71 -38.78
CA GLN A 139 -9.06 31.06 -38.57
C GLN A 139 -8.42 30.68 -39.91
N ASN A 140 -7.13 31.01 -40.06
CA ASN A 140 -6.31 30.62 -41.21
C ASN A 140 -5.30 29.51 -40.85
N ARG A 141 -5.27 29.11 -39.57
CA ARG A 141 -4.45 28.07 -38.92
C ARG A 141 -5.29 27.53 -37.76
N VAL A 142 -5.05 26.30 -37.31
CA VAL A 142 -5.76 25.75 -36.13
C VAL A 142 -5.35 26.57 -34.91
N ALA A 143 -6.30 27.34 -34.34
CA ALA A 143 -6.07 28.20 -33.19
C ALA A 143 -6.90 27.77 -31.97
N ASP A 144 -8.09 27.21 -32.19
CA ASP A 144 -8.84 26.52 -31.13
C ASP A 144 -8.39 25.06 -31.12
N SER A 145 -7.69 24.64 -30.07
CA SER A 145 -7.27 23.24 -29.90
C SER A 145 -8.40 22.43 -29.27
N PHE A 146 -8.67 21.27 -29.83
CA PHE A 146 -9.49 20.25 -29.18
C PHE A 146 -8.72 18.94 -29.16
N ASP A 147 -8.91 18.19 -28.08
CA ASP A 147 -8.21 16.95 -27.77
C ASP A 147 -9.20 15.78 -27.94
N VAL A 148 -8.74 14.64 -28.48
CA VAL A 148 -9.56 13.44 -28.63
C VAL A 148 -8.83 12.24 -28.02
N PHE A 149 -9.47 11.57 -27.06
CA PHE A 149 -8.90 10.37 -26.42
C PHE A 149 -9.33 9.11 -27.19
N ASN A 150 -8.42 8.14 -27.31
CA ASN A 150 -8.72 6.83 -27.88
C ASN A 150 -8.93 5.76 -26.78
N ALA A 151 -9.49 4.62 -27.15
CA ALA A 151 -9.92 3.55 -26.24
C ALA A 151 -8.80 2.87 -25.43
N ASP A 152 -7.52 3.03 -25.81
CA ASP A 152 -6.39 2.34 -25.18
C ASP A 152 -5.58 3.23 -24.20
N TRP A 153 -6.05 4.46 -23.94
CA TRP A 153 -5.27 5.48 -23.24
C TRP A 153 -5.57 5.51 -21.72
N GLN A 154 -4.54 5.25 -20.91
CA GLN A 154 -4.60 5.17 -19.43
C GLN A 154 -4.32 6.52 -18.71
N GLN A 155 -4.33 7.65 -19.43
CA GLN A 155 -4.02 8.94 -18.83
C GLN A 155 -5.17 9.44 -17.95
N LYS A 156 -4.82 10.13 -16.86
CA LYS A 156 -5.77 10.67 -15.87
C LYS A 156 -5.97 12.18 -15.99
N GLN A 157 -5.39 12.82 -17.00
CA GLN A 157 -5.39 14.28 -17.18
C GLN A 157 -5.52 14.67 -18.66
N VAL A 158 -6.17 15.79 -18.96
CA VAL A 158 -6.28 16.36 -20.32
C VAL A 158 -4.92 16.90 -20.83
N PHE A 159 -4.73 17.07 -22.15
CA PHE A 159 -3.40 17.40 -22.70
C PHE A 159 -3.06 18.89 -22.62
N ASN A 160 -4.05 19.77 -22.83
CA ASN A 160 -3.83 21.20 -22.94
C ASN A 160 -4.81 22.00 -22.07
N HIS A 161 -4.31 23.09 -21.47
CA HIS A 161 -5.14 24.11 -20.82
C HIS A 161 -6.05 24.81 -21.85
N ASP A 162 -7.21 25.30 -21.40
CA ASP A 162 -8.20 26.08 -22.14
C ASP A 162 -8.66 25.41 -23.46
N SER A 163 -8.67 24.07 -23.50
CA SER A 163 -8.97 23.27 -24.69
C SER A 163 -10.33 22.58 -24.60
N VAL A 164 -10.82 22.09 -25.75
CA VAL A 164 -12.04 21.27 -25.81
C VAL A 164 -11.65 19.80 -25.91
N THR A 165 -11.90 19.01 -24.88
CA THR A 165 -11.58 17.59 -24.85
C THR A 165 -12.81 16.74 -25.16
N PHE A 166 -12.65 15.74 -26.01
CA PHE A 166 -13.61 14.68 -26.28
C PHE A 166 -13.02 13.34 -25.84
N LEU A 167 -13.70 12.67 -24.93
CA LEU A 167 -13.31 11.35 -24.45
C LEU A 167 -13.86 10.25 -25.37
N ASN A 168 -13.58 8.99 -25.02
CA ASN A 168 -14.05 7.82 -25.78
C ASN A 168 -15.32 7.24 -25.15
N ASP A 169 -15.97 6.26 -25.78
CA ASP A 169 -17.21 5.65 -25.25
C ASP A 169 -16.97 4.63 -24.11
N LEU A 170 -15.86 4.72 -23.36
CA LEU A 170 -15.53 3.83 -22.22
C LEU A 170 -15.60 4.60 -20.91
N ASN A 171 -15.65 3.89 -19.78
CA ASN A 171 -15.53 4.50 -18.46
C ASN A 171 -14.17 5.20 -18.32
N ASN A 172 -14.16 6.52 -18.22
CA ASN A 172 -12.96 7.33 -18.10
C ASN A 172 -12.84 7.98 -16.71
N ALA A 173 -11.60 8.28 -16.30
CA ALA A 173 -11.32 8.99 -15.06
C ALA A 173 -10.30 10.11 -15.34
N ILE A 174 -10.81 11.31 -15.62
CA ILE A 174 -10.03 12.42 -16.18
C ILE A 174 -10.14 13.67 -15.32
N GLN A 175 -9.01 14.37 -15.20
CA GLN A 175 -8.89 15.67 -14.58
C GLN A 175 -8.49 16.75 -15.59
N GLY A 176 -9.07 17.94 -15.44
CA GLY A 176 -8.63 19.18 -16.06
C GLY A 176 -7.35 19.73 -15.45
N PHE A 177 -7.08 20.99 -15.74
CA PHE A 177 -5.95 21.75 -15.24
C PHE A 177 -6.35 22.81 -14.21
N ASP A 178 -5.40 23.17 -13.34
CA ASP A 178 -5.59 24.33 -12.48
C ASP A 178 -5.41 25.64 -13.24
N ASN A 179 -6.25 26.62 -12.92
CA ASN A 179 -6.33 27.94 -13.54
C ASN A 179 -6.59 27.88 -15.05
N SER A 180 -7.53 27.04 -15.48
CA SER A 180 -7.85 26.72 -16.87
C SER A 180 -9.37 26.68 -17.05
N ASP A 181 -9.92 27.29 -18.10
CA ASP A 181 -11.35 27.20 -18.42
C ASP A 181 -11.59 26.03 -19.40
N ASP A 182 -11.51 24.80 -18.90
CA ASP A 182 -11.54 23.56 -19.68
C ASP A 182 -12.96 23.21 -20.17
N VAL A 183 -13.04 22.51 -21.31
CA VAL A 183 -14.31 21.95 -21.80
C VAL A 183 -14.13 20.45 -22.01
N ILE A 184 -14.78 19.60 -21.23
CA ILE A 184 -14.59 18.14 -21.29
C ILE A 184 -15.91 17.46 -21.64
N ASN A 185 -15.90 16.58 -22.64
CA ASN A 185 -17.07 15.85 -23.12
C ASN A 185 -16.81 14.34 -23.02
N GLY A 186 -17.44 13.66 -22.06
CA GLY A 186 -17.26 12.23 -21.76
C GLY A 186 -17.72 11.27 -22.85
N GLN A 187 -18.69 11.69 -23.66
CA GLN A 187 -19.31 10.86 -24.71
C GLN A 187 -20.18 9.75 -24.13
N GLY A 188 -19.62 8.60 -23.79
CA GLY A 188 -20.38 7.48 -23.27
C GLY A 188 -19.55 6.59 -22.34
N GLY A 189 -20.21 5.76 -21.54
CA GLY A 189 -19.56 5.05 -20.43
C GLY A 189 -19.89 5.72 -19.10
N ASN A 190 -19.47 5.12 -17.99
CA ASN A 190 -19.62 5.71 -16.66
C ASN A 190 -18.35 6.50 -16.33
N ASP A 191 -18.38 7.80 -16.63
CA ASP A 191 -17.23 8.67 -16.55
C ASP A 191 -17.08 9.34 -15.19
N ARG A 192 -15.84 9.69 -14.87
CA ARG A 192 -15.48 10.53 -13.74
C ARG A 192 -14.65 11.71 -14.23
N ILE A 193 -15.25 12.90 -14.17
CA ILE A 193 -14.66 14.11 -14.72
C ILE A 193 -14.52 15.17 -13.63
N GLU A 194 -13.31 15.69 -13.46
CA GLU A 194 -12.99 16.76 -12.50
C GLU A 194 -12.35 17.95 -13.23
N GLY A 195 -12.97 19.14 -13.19
CA GLY A 195 -12.50 20.34 -13.90
C GLY A 195 -11.26 21.00 -13.28
N LYS A 196 -11.14 20.91 -11.95
CA LYS A 196 -10.14 21.57 -11.11
C LYS A 196 -10.42 23.05 -10.90
N SER A 197 -9.64 23.99 -11.44
CA SER A 197 -9.87 25.41 -11.14
C SER A 197 -9.93 26.25 -12.39
N GLY A 198 -10.95 27.11 -12.49
CA GLY A 198 -11.29 27.82 -13.72
C GLY A 198 -12.78 28.08 -13.82
N ASN A 199 -13.34 28.26 -15.02
CA ASN A 199 -14.78 28.16 -15.25
C ASN A 199 -15.03 27.15 -16.36
N ASP A 200 -15.17 25.90 -15.94
CA ASP A 200 -15.18 24.73 -16.77
C ASP A 200 -16.57 24.46 -17.36
N LEU A 201 -16.59 23.66 -18.43
CA LEU A 201 -17.81 23.09 -19.01
C LEU A 201 -17.64 21.58 -19.13
N LEU A 202 -18.26 20.83 -18.22
CA LEU A 202 -18.19 19.38 -18.16
C LEU A 202 -19.50 18.77 -18.66
N ARG A 203 -19.41 17.84 -19.60
CA ARG A 203 -20.53 17.06 -20.12
C ARG A 203 -20.22 15.57 -19.95
N GLY A 204 -21.04 14.84 -19.18
CA GLY A 204 -20.90 13.39 -18.97
C GLY A 204 -21.20 12.64 -20.26
N GLY A 205 -22.46 12.64 -20.68
CA GLY A 205 -22.88 12.01 -21.93
C GLY A 205 -23.81 10.84 -21.65
N ASP A 206 -23.61 9.70 -22.32
CA ASP A 206 -24.41 8.49 -22.10
C ASP A 206 -23.77 7.60 -21.02
N GLY A 207 -24.41 7.43 -19.86
CA GLY A 207 -23.91 6.56 -18.79
C GLY A 207 -24.23 7.12 -17.41
N ASN A 208 -23.69 6.51 -16.36
CA ASN A 208 -23.84 7.02 -14.99
C ASN A 208 -22.56 7.75 -14.60
N ASP A 209 -22.56 9.07 -14.74
CA ASP A 209 -21.35 9.89 -14.65
C ASP A 209 -21.17 10.53 -13.27
N ILE A 210 -19.93 10.86 -12.92
CA ILE A 210 -19.56 11.62 -11.73
C ILE A 210 -18.85 12.90 -12.18
N LEU A 211 -19.49 14.05 -11.97
CA LEU A 211 -18.99 15.35 -12.42
C LEU A 211 -18.68 16.26 -11.22
N ARG A 212 -17.45 16.77 -11.18
CA ARG A 212 -17.01 17.80 -10.22
C ARG A 212 -16.42 18.99 -11.00
N GLY A 213 -17.02 20.17 -10.88
CA GLY A 213 -16.46 21.40 -11.46
C GLY A 213 -15.12 21.75 -10.83
N GLY A 214 -15.14 21.91 -9.51
CA GLY A 214 -13.97 22.31 -8.74
C GLY A 214 -14.04 23.82 -8.42
N VAL A 215 -12.90 24.50 -8.27
CA VAL A 215 -12.89 25.93 -7.93
C VAL A 215 -13.22 26.76 -9.15
N GLY A 216 -14.46 27.25 -9.25
CA GLY A 216 -14.94 27.86 -10.46
C GLY A 216 -16.41 28.21 -10.45
N ASN A 217 -16.88 28.93 -11.47
CA ASN A 217 -18.32 28.91 -11.74
C ASN A 217 -18.55 28.02 -12.96
N ASP A 218 -18.70 26.73 -12.70
CA ASP A 218 -18.64 25.73 -13.74
C ASP A 218 -20.03 25.42 -14.31
N GLN A 219 -20.06 24.81 -15.49
CA GLN A 219 -21.29 24.33 -16.12
C GLN A 219 -21.23 22.82 -16.25
N LEU A 220 -22.14 22.13 -15.57
CA LEU A 220 -22.19 20.68 -15.53
C LEU A 220 -23.47 20.18 -16.23
N GLU A 221 -23.32 19.16 -17.06
CA GLU A 221 -24.40 18.49 -17.79
C GLU A 221 -24.17 16.97 -17.71
N GLY A 222 -25.08 16.26 -17.04
CA GLY A 222 -24.95 14.82 -16.83
C GLY A 222 -25.15 14.05 -18.13
N GLY A 223 -26.23 14.38 -18.85
CA GLY A 223 -26.63 13.68 -20.06
C GLY A 223 -27.67 12.60 -19.77
N ALA A 224 -27.46 11.41 -20.31
CA ALA A 224 -28.38 10.29 -20.23
C ALA A 224 -27.88 9.23 -19.26
N GLY A 225 -28.53 9.10 -18.11
CA GLY A 225 -28.30 8.03 -17.16
C GLY A 225 -28.59 8.50 -15.75
N SER A 226 -27.98 7.86 -14.76
CA SER A 226 -28.11 8.24 -13.35
C SER A 226 -26.83 8.94 -12.90
N ASP A 227 -26.81 10.26 -12.98
CA ASP A 227 -25.58 11.04 -12.82
C ASP A 227 -25.38 11.59 -11.41
N THR A 228 -24.14 11.84 -11.02
CA THR A 228 -23.77 12.36 -9.71
C THR A 228 -22.95 13.63 -9.83
N PHE A 229 -23.48 14.72 -9.28
CA PHE A 229 -22.83 16.04 -9.28
C PHE A 229 -22.21 16.32 -7.91
N VAL A 230 -20.90 16.50 -7.85
CA VAL A 230 -20.14 16.66 -6.60
C VAL A 230 -20.07 18.14 -6.21
N LEU A 231 -20.47 18.45 -4.97
CA LEU A 231 -20.38 19.79 -4.38
C LEU A 231 -19.42 19.80 -3.18
N ALA A 232 -18.46 20.72 -3.16
CA ALA A 232 -17.62 21.00 -2.01
C ALA A 232 -17.64 22.49 -1.60
N ARG A 233 -16.96 22.82 -0.49
CA ARG A 233 -16.94 24.21 0.04
C ARG A 233 -15.85 25.04 -0.63
N GLY A 234 -16.11 26.33 -0.80
CA GLY A 234 -15.10 27.26 -1.32
C GLY A 234 -14.79 27.08 -2.81
N GLU A 235 -15.59 26.26 -3.49
CA GLU A 235 -15.53 26.01 -4.93
C GLU A 235 -16.26 27.08 -5.73
N ARG A 236 -17.04 27.98 -5.09
CA ARG A 236 -17.96 28.95 -5.71
C ARG A 236 -19.23 28.26 -6.23
N THR A 237 -19.81 28.76 -7.33
CA THR A 237 -21.19 28.42 -7.72
C THR A 237 -21.25 27.76 -9.09
N ASP A 238 -21.55 26.46 -9.08
CA ASP A 238 -21.75 25.68 -10.29
C ASP A 238 -23.18 25.77 -10.82
N THR A 239 -23.35 25.58 -12.12
CA THR A 239 -24.66 25.48 -12.78
C THR A 239 -24.84 24.09 -13.36
N ILE A 240 -25.78 23.33 -12.81
CA ILE A 240 -26.18 22.01 -13.30
C ILE A 240 -27.39 22.18 -14.22
N LYS A 241 -27.26 21.81 -15.49
CA LYS A 241 -28.22 22.21 -16.54
C LYS A 241 -29.42 21.29 -16.71
N ASP A 242 -29.28 20.01 -16.42
CA ASP A 242 -30.21 18.94 -16.81
C ASP A 242 -30.59 18.00 -15.66
N PHE A 243 -30.28 18.36 -14.42
CA PHE A 243 -30.56 17.54 -13.23
C PHE A 243 -32.01 17.02 -13.21
N SER A 244 -32.15 15.69 -13.14
CA SER A 244 -33.41 14.97 -13.27
C SER A 244 -33.52 13.84 -12.25
N LEU A 245 -34.40 14.02 -11.26
CA LEU A 245 -34.76 12.94 -10.34
C LEU A 245 -35.45 11.76 -11.01
N LYS A 246 -36.01 11.97 -12.21
CA LYS A 246 -36.65 10.90 -12.99
C LYS A 246 -35.60 9.95 -13.56
N ASP A 247 -34.48 10.51 -14.00
CA ASP A 247 -33.35 9.76 -14.55
C ASP A 247 -32.42 9.24 -13.43
N LYS A 248 -32.71 9.68 -12.19
CA LYS A 248 -32.13 9.28 -10.89
C LYS A 248 -30.81 9.98 -10.58
N ASP A 249 -30.66 11.20 -11.04
CA ASP A 249 -29.51 12.02 -10.68
C ASP A 249 -29.41 12.26 -9.18
N ARG A 250 -28.19 12.48 -8.71
CA ARG A 250 -27.82 12.70 -7.32
C ARG A 250 -26.83 13.85 -7.16
N ILE A 251 -26.81 14.40 -5.96
CA ILE A 251 -25.89 15.44 -5.54
C ILE A 251 -24.99 14.87 -4.45
N ALA A 252 -23.70 14.73 -4.77
CA ALA A 252 -22.69 14.24 -3.87
C ALA A 252 -22.16 15.36 -2.98
N LEU A 253 -22.22 15.19 -1.67
CA LEU A 253 -21.70 16.13 -0.68
C LEU A 253 -20.30 15.71 -0.25
N ALA A 254 -19.29 16.48 -0.66
CA ALA A 254 -17.88 16.24 -0.35
C ALA A 254 -17.42 17.00 0.91
N GLU A 255 -16.20 16.72 1.37
CA GLU A 255 -15.49 17.50 2.40
C GLU A 255 -16.26 17.73 3.71
N GLY A 256 -17.02 16.72 4.13
CA GLY A 256 -17.80 16.76 5.37
C GLY A 256 -18.99 17.72 5.32
N LEU A 257 -19.43 18.10 4.13
CA LEU A 257 -20.72 18.76 3.91
C LEU A 257 -21.86 17.76 4.17
N THR A 258 -22.93 18.22 4.81
CA THR A 258 -24.12 17.40 5.10
C THR A 258 -25.38 18.08 4.61
N PHE A 259 -26.44 17.32 4.33
CA PHE A 259 -27.70 17.88 3.81
C PHE A 259 -28.30 18.93 4.77
N GLU A 260 -28.17 18.74 6.08
CA GLU A 260 -28.68 19.67 7.11
C GLU A 260 -27.92 21.00 7.14
N GLN A 261 -26.75 21.06 6.51
CA GLN A 261 -25.97 22.29 6.35
C GLN A 261 -26.41 23.08 5.12
N LEU A 262 -27.39 22.59 4.36
CA LEU A 262 -27.86 23.21 3.13
C LEU A 262 -29.24 23.84 3.29
N ALA A 263 -29.44 24.95 2.58
CA ALA A 263 -30.74 25.53 2.28
C ALA A 263 -31.03 25.31 0.79
N ILE A 264 -32.22 24.78 0.49
CA ILE A 264 -32.71 24.53 -0.86
C ILE A 264 -33.67 25.66 -1.23
N ASP A 265 -33.13 26.71 -1.82
CA ASP A 265 -33.85 27.95 -2.08
C ASP A 265 -34.44 27.96 -3.49
N ALA A 266 -35.62 28.56 -3.63
CA ALA A 266 -36.14 28.89 -4.95
C ALA A 266 -35.37 30.09 -5.54
N GLY A 267 -35.09 30.04 -6.84
CA GLY A 267 -34.59 31.19 -7.59
C GLY A 267 -35.59 32.34 -7.63
N THR A 268 -35.09 33.52 -8.01
CA THR A 268 -35.89 34.75 -8.07
C THR A 268 -35.90 35.35 -9.48
N ASN A 269 -36.92 36.16 -9.78
CA ASN A 269 -37.06 36.89 -11.04
C ASN A 269 -36.99 35.97 -12.28
N ALA A 270 -36.09 36.25 -13.23
CA ALA A 270 -35.93 35.48 -14.46
C ALA A 270 -35.53 34.00 -14.23
N ASN A 271 -35.05 33.66 -13.03
CA ASN A 271 -34.58 32.34 -12.62
C ASN A 271 -35.56 31.67 -11.63
N ALA A 272 -36.83 32.09 -11.58
CA ALA A 272 -37.81 31.58 -10.61
C ALA A 272 -38.10 30.07 -10.71
N ASN A 273 -37.66 29.41 -11.80
CA ASN A 273 -37.77 27.97 -11.99
C ASN A 273 -36.48 27.21 -11.65
N ASP A 274 -35.44 27.89 -11.19
CA ASP A 274 -34.17 27.28 -10.79
C ASP A 274 -34.15 27.03 -9.27
N THR A 275 -33.35 26.06 -8.83
CA THR A 275 -33.08 25.78 -7.41
C THR A 275 -31.67 26.21 -7.07
N LEU A 276 -31.49 26.89 -5.94
CA LEU A 276 -30.18 27.26 -5.41
C LEU A 276 -29.89 26.38 -4.19
N ILE A 277 -28.75 25.71 -4.21
CA ILE A 277 -28.24 24.93 -3.08
C ILE A 277 -27.23 25.80 -2.36
N ARG A 278 -27.56 26.20 -1.13
CA ARG A 278 -26.77 27.16 -0.35
C ARG A 278 -26.27 26.54 0.95
N GLU A 279 -25.00 26.70 1.27
CA GLU A 279 -24.52 26.36 2.61
C GLU A 279 -25.04 27.39 3.63
N VAL A 280 -25.74 26.93 4.66
CA VAL A 280 -26.38 27.77 5.68
C VAL A 280 -25.36 28.58 6.48
N LYS A 281 -24.19 27.99 6.78
CA LYS A 281 -23.20 28.60 7.66
C LYS A 281 -22.49 29.79 7.01
N THR A 282 -22.09 29.64 5.76
CA THR A 282 -21.31 30.64 5.01
C THR A 282 -22.19 31.54 4.16
N GLY A 283 -23.39 31.07 3.80
CA GLY A 283 -24.28 31.71 2.84
C GLY A 283 -23.86 31.50 1.37
N GLU A 284 -22.78 30.74 1.13
CA GLU A 284 -22.26 30.39 -0.19
C GLU A 284 -23.31 29.59 -0.97
N ILE A 285 -23.53 29.93 -2.23
CA ILE A 285 -24.35 29.13 -3.14
C ILE A 285 -23.40 28.15 -3.81
N LEU A 286 -23.56 26.87 -3.52
CA LEU A 286 -22.69 25.80 -4.04
C LEU A 286 -23.10 25.42 -5.47
N ALA A 287 -24.40 25.36 -5.74
CA ALA A 287 -24.91 25.03 -7.07
C ALA A 287 -26.25 25.67 -7.39
N ILE A 288 -26.51 25.82 -8.68
CA ILE A 288 -27.79 26.20 -9.28
C ILE A 288 -28.27 25.04 -10.14
N LEU A 289 -29.40 24.43 -9.78
CA LEU A 289 -30.08 23.44 -10.61
C LEU A 289 -31.03 24.17 -11.55
N LYS A 290 -30.69 24.22 -12.83
CA LYS A 290 -31.41 25.01 -13.83
C LYS A 290 -32.73 24.32 -14.22
N GLY A 291 -33.84 25.05 -14.15
CA GLY A 291 -35.17 24.55 -14.52
C GLY A 291 -35.77 23.52 -13.54
N VAL A 292 -35.09 23.22 -12.44
CA VAL A 292 -35.56 22.32 -11.38
C VAL A 292 -36.20 23.12 -10.27
N LYS A 293 -37.41 22.75 -9.85
CA LYS A 293 -38.13 23.45 -8.77
C LYS A 293 -37.62 23.00 -7.40
N SER A 294 -37.35 23.94 -6.50
CA SER A 294 -36.81 23.62 -5.17
C SER A 294 -37.72 22.69 -4.37
N THR A 295 -39.03 22.76 -4.57
CA THR A 295 -40.02 21.88 -3.94
C THR A 295 -39.93 20.41 -4.35
N THR A 296 -39.17 20.07 -5.39
CA THR A 296 -38.96 18.67 -5.81
C THR A 296 -37.68 18.08 -5.27
N ILE A 297 -36.82 18.87 -4.61
CA ILE A 297 -35.53 18.44 -4.07
C ILE A 297 -35.67 18.21 -2.57
N ASP A 298 -35.41 16.99 -2.13
CA ASP A 298 -35.33 16.58 -0.72
C ASP A 298 -34.02 15.84 -0.44
N ASP A 299 -33.87 15.28 0.76
CA ASP A 299 -32.66 14.58 1.22
C ASP A 299 -32.32 13.36 0.36
N THR A 300 -33.28 12.75 -0.32
CA THR A 300 -33.04 11.59 -1.20
C THR A 300 -32.31 11.93 -2.49
N ALA A 301 -32.27 13.21 -2.86
CA ALA A 301 -31.47 13.71 -3.96
C ALA A 301 -29.97 13.76 -3.63
N PHE A 302 -29.58 13.56 -2.36
CA PHE A 302 -28.21 13.74 -1.89
C PHE A 302 -27.57 12.43 -1.47
N VAL A 303 -26.29 12.28 -1.78
CA VAL A 303 -25.44 11.15 -1.37
C VAL A 303 -24.15 11.69 -0.76
N ARG A 304 -23.47 10.89 0.05
CA ARG A 304 -22.10 11.21 0.47
C ARG A 304 -21.11 10.49 -0.42
N VAL A 305 -19.96 11.12 -0.60
CA VAL A 305 -18.84 10.53 -1.31
C VAL A 305 -17.57 10.53 -0.46
N ASP A 306 -16.67 9.58 -0.71
CA ASP A 306 -15.32 9.57 -0.11
C ASP A 306 -14.39 10.60 -0.79
N SER A 307 -13.12 10.59 -0.39
CA SER A 307 -12.06 11.40 -1.02
C SER A 307 -11.86 11.08 -2.50
N ASP A 308 -12.26 9.88 -2.93
CA ASP A 308 -12.21 9.41 -4.31
C ASP A 308 -13.58 9.56 -4.97
N TYR A 309 -14.41 10.51 -4.54
CA TYR A 309 -15.80 10.80 -4.98
C TYR A 309 -16.68 9.57 -5.28
N LYS A 310 -16.41 8.41 -4.67
CA LYS A 310 -17.26 7.22 -4.78
C LYS A 310 -18.42 7.38 -3.82
N ILE A 311 -19.62 7.04 -4.25
CA ILE A 311 -20.80 7.02 -3.38
C ILE A 311 -20.52 6.04 -2.24
N VAL A 312 -20.48 6.54 -1.01
CA VAL A 312 -20.14 5.74 0.16
C VAL A 312 -21.36 5.20 0.91
N ALA A 313 -22.58 5.64 0.57
CA ALA A 313 -23.82 5.08 1.11
C ALA A 313 -25.05 5.50 0.28
N ASP A 314 -25.88 4.52 -0.08
CA ASP A 314 -27.19 4.70 -0.69
C ASP A 314 -28.26 4.55 0.42
N GLY A 315 -28.67 5.65 1.05
CA GLY A 315 -29.71 5.69 2.10
C GLY A 315 -29.26 5.26 3.51
N ILE A 316 -29.48 6.11 4.51
CA ILE A 316 -28.90 6.04 5.86
C ILE A 316 -29.41 4.82 6.64
N SER A 317 -28.51 3.95 7.12
CA SER A 317 -28.83 2.87 8.08
C SER A 317 -29.55 3.44 9.31
N GLN A 318 -30.58 2.74 9.79
CA GLN A 318 -31.49 3.24 10.82
C GLN A 318 -31.22 2.58 12.17
N LEU A 319 -31.12 3.37 13.24
CA LEU A 319 -31.17 2.90 14.60
C LEU A 319 -32.59 2.38 14.89
N VAL A 320 -32.71 1.10 15.24
CA VAL A 320 -34.01 0.45 15.50
C VAL A 320 -34.13 -0.11 16.91
N GLY A 321 -33.01 -0.22 17.65
CA GLY A 321 -32.99 -0.66 19.04
C GLY A 321 -31.81 -0.07 19.80
N ARG A 322 -32.00 0.22 21.09
CA ARG A 322 -30.91 0.56 22.01
C ARG A 322 -31.21 0.02 23.42
N ALA A 323 -30.25 -0.67 24.01
CA ALA A 323 -30.29 -1.11 25.40
C ALA A 323 -28.96 -0.80 26.09
N VAL A 324 -29.00 -0.55 27.40
CA VAL A 324 -27.78 -0.19 28.16
C VAL A 324 -27.56 -1.07 29.37
N LEU A 325 -26.30 -1.45 29.59
CA LEU A 325 -25.79 -2.07 30.82
C LEU A 325 -25.08 -0.98 31.64
N PRO A 326 -25.55 -0.67 32.87
CA PRO A 326 -24.93 0.37 33.68
C PRO A 326 -23.43 0.13 33.90
N ALA A 327 -22.65 1.21 33.88
CA ALA A 327 -21.20 1.15 34.05
C ALA A 327 -20.78 0.49 35.37
N ALA A 328 -21.56 0.65 36.43
CA ALA A 328 -21.27 0.05 37.74
C ALA A 328 -21.93 -1.33 37.93
N THR A 329 -21.84 -2.21 36.92
CA THR A 329 -22.34 -3.60 37.02
C THR A 329 -21.18 -4.55 37.32
N PHE A 330 -21.31 -5.34 38.39
CA PHE A 330 -20.28 -6.25 38.87
C PHE A 330 -20.81 -7.68 39.02
N ALA A 331 -19.95 -8.66 38.74
CA ALA A 331 -20.20 -10.07 38.91
C ALA A 331 -19.51 -10.64 40.16
N THR A 332 -20.06 -11.74 40.68
CA THR A 332 -19.47 -12.44 41.83
C THR A 332 -18.10 -13.02 41.48
N GLY A 333 -17.07 -12.78 42.29
CA GLY A 333 -15.73 -13.30 42.05
C GLY A 333 -14.67 -12.76 43.02
N ALA A 334 -13.41 -13.07 42.74
CA ALA A 334 -12.28 -12.48 43.44
C ALA A 334 -12.31 -10.95 43.32
N LYS A 335 -11.69 -10.27 44.29
CA LYS A 335 -11.50 -8.82 44.25
C LYS A 335 -10.64 -8.42 43.06
N SER A 336 -10.92 -7.30 42.40
CA SER A 336 -10.16 -6.82 41.26
C SER A 336 -9.85 -5.32 41.29
N GLY A 337 -8.94 -4.87 40.44
CA GLY A 337 -8.58 -3.46 40.29
C GLY A 337 -7.65 -2.96 41.39
N GLN A 338 -6.93 -3.86 42.09
CA GLN A 338 -6.00 -3.48 43.16
C GLN A 338 -4.76 -2.75 42.65
N PHE A 339 -4.48 -2.86 41.35
CA PHE A 339 -3.34 -2.25 40.66
C PHE A 339 -3.70 -0.93 39.97
N LEU A 340 -4.96 -0.49 40.07
CA LEU A 340 -5.41 0.77 39.53
C LEU A 340 -5.05 1.94 40.45
N THR A 341 -4.74 3.07 39.84
CA THR A 341 -4.57 4.35 40.53
C THR A 341 -5.32 5.42 39.74
N PRO A 342 -5.99 6.40 40.36
CA PRO A 342 -6.14 6.69 41.80
C PRO A 342 -7.25 5.89 42.52
N ASN A 343 -7.44 6.12 43.84
CA ASN A 343 -8.40 5.41 44.71
C ASN A 343 -9.88 5.44 44.26
N LEU A 344 -10.24 6.33 43.34
CA LEU A 344 -11.54 6.37 42.67
C LEU A 344 -11.30 6.32 41.16
N ILE A 345 -11.88 5.33 40.50
CA ILE A 345 -11.87 5.22 39.04
C ILE A 345 -13.31 5.40 38.55
N ASN A 346 -13.54 6.41 37.71
CA ASN A 346 -14.87 6.74 37.17
C ASN A 346 -15.97 6.76 38.25
N GLY A 347 -15.65 7.35 39.42
CA GLY A 347 -16.56 7.48 40.55
C GLY A 347 -16.74 6.21 41.41
N GLN A 348 -16.09 5.09 41.08
CA GLN A 348 -16.13 3.85 41.85
C GLN A 348 -14.87 3.66 42.68
N PRO A 349 -14.97 3.23 43.96
CA PRO A 349 -13.81 2.94 44.79
C PRO A 349 -13.11 1.68 44.30
N VAL A 350 -11.81 1.80 44.05
CA VAL A 350 -10.93 0.65 43.82
C VAL A 350 -10.20 0.29 45.11
N PRO A 351 -9.86 -0.98 45.30
CA PRO A 351 -10.27 -2.15 44.50
C PRO A 351 -11.77 -2.50 44.60
N PHE A 352 -12.33 -2.99 43.51
CA PHE A 352 -13.75 -3.33 43.38
C PHE A 352 -14.13 -4.55 44.23
N GLY A 353 -15.38 -4.59 44.69
CA GLY A 353 -15.90 -5.70 45.51
C GLY A 353 -16.16 -7.01 44.75
N GLY A 354 -16.04 -6.99 43.43
CA GLY A 354 -16.24 -8.12 42.51
C GLY A 354 -15.65 -7.78 41.14
N GLN A 355 -15.88 -8.64 40.15
CA GLN A 355 -15.34 -8.46 38.81
C GLN A 355 -16.25 -7.53 37.99
N PRO A 356 -15.74 -6.47 37.34
CA PRO A 356 -16.51 -5.70 36.36
C PRO A 356 -17.09 -6.61 35.27
N VAL A 357 -18.30 -6.28 34.83
CA VAL A 357 -18.95 -6.98 33.71
C VAL A 357 -18.72 -6.26 32.40
N GLN A 358 -18.47 -4.94 32.42
CA GLN A 358 -18.20 -4.15 31.22
C GLN A 358 -16.80 -4.46 30.69
N GLY A 359 -16.56 -4.03 29.46
CA GLY A 359 -15.26 -4.17 28.83
C GLY A 359 -15.29 -5.13 27.64
N PHE A 360 -16.33 -5.06 26.79
CA PHE A 360 -16.64 -6.14 25.86
C PHE A 360 -15.81 -6.10 24.58
N SER A 361 -14.89 -7.04 24.41
CA SER A 361 -14.14 -7.17 23.15
C SER A 361 -14.81 -8.12 22.14
N ALA A 362 -15.77 -8.93 22.57
CA ALA A 362 -16.37 -9.91 21.67
C ALA A 362 -17.81 -10.33 22.05
N VAL A 363 -18.61 -10.60 21.03
CA VAL A 363 -20.00 -11.08 21.15
C VAL A 363 -20.28 -12.31 20.28
N LEU A 364 -21.10 -13.22 20.81
CA LEU A 364 -21.72 -14.33 20.08
C LEU A 364 -23.21 -14.47 20.42
N PRO A 365 -24.01 -15.13 19.56
CA PRO A 365 -25.35 -15.57 19.93
C PRO A 365 -25.35 -16.42 21.20
N GLY A 366 -26.32 -16.18 22.09
CA GLY A 366 -26.52 -16.95 23.31
C GLY A 366 -27.41 -18.18 23.11
N ALA A 367 -27.76 -18.85 24.21
CA ALA A 367 -28.52 -20.11 24.18
C ALA A 367 -29.96 -19.99 23.61
N LYS A 368 -30.52 -18.77 23.53
CA LYS A 368 -31.81 -18.51 22.89
C LYS A 368 -31.77 -17.22 22.03
N PRO A 369 -32.64 -17.07 21.02
CA PRO A 369 -32.73 -15.85 20.24
C PRO A 369 -32.93 -14.61 21.12
N GLY A 370 -32.21 -13.52 20.83
CA GLY A 370 -32.22 -12.28 21.60
C GLY A 370 -31.35 -12.30 22.87
N THR A 371 -30.61 -13.39 23.13
CA THR A 371 -29.56 -13.44 24.16
C THR A 371 -28.20 -13.56 23.50
N TYR A 372 -27.17 -13.12 24.22
CA TYR A 372 -25.80 -13.07 23.74
C TYR A 372 -24.81 -13.53 24.81
N LEU A 373 -23.69 -14.08 24.36
CA LEU A 373 -22.49 -14.27 25.16
C LEU A 373 -21.55 -13.11 24.84
N VAL A 374 -21.11 -12.40 25.87
CA VAL A 374 -20.15 -11.30 25.74
C VAL A 374 -18.89 -11.60 26.54
N MET A 375 -17.73 -11.40 25.94
CA MET A 375 -16.42 -11.58 26.57
C MET A 375 -15.91 -10.24 27.07
N VAL A 376 -15.32 -10.21 28.27
CA VAL A 376 -14.52 -9.04 28.67
C VAL A 376 -13.07 -9.18 28.20
N ASP A 377 -12.47 -8.06 27.82
CA ASP A 377 -11.04 -7.88 27.56
C ASP A 377 -10.17 -8.34 28.77
N ASN A 378 -8.84 -8.19 28.69
CA ASN A 378 -7.91 -8.32 29.81
C ASN A 378 -8.35 -7.53 31.05
N GLY A 379 -9.17 -6.50 30.89
CA GLY A 379 -9.98 -5.88 31.92
C GLY A 379 -9.65 -4.41 32.14
N TYR A 380 -8.37 -4.04 32.20
CA TYR A 380 -7.96 -2.66 32.51
C TYR A 380 -6.93 -2.07 31.54
N GLY A 381 -6.84 -2.60 30.32
CA GLY A 381 -6.09 -2.03 29.21
C GLY A 381 -4.55 -2.16 29.30
N ALA A 382 -4.01 -2.85 30.31
CA ALA A 382 -2.60 -3.20 30.34
C ALA A 382 -2.32 -4.48 31.14
N LYS A 383 -1.36 -5.28 30.67
CA LYS A 383 -0.86 -6.46 31.39
C LYS A 383 -0.53 -6.21 32.88
N ALA A 384 0.06 -5.04 33.17
CA ALA A 384 0.55 -4.71 34.51
C ALA A 384 -0.54 -4.38 35.53
N ASN A 385 -1.72 -3.93 35.09
CA ASN A 385 -2.83 -3.59 35.99
C ASN A 385 -3.95 -4.65 35.96
N SER A 386 -3.97 -5.54 34.96
CA SER A 386 -4.98 -6.58 34.74
C SER A 386 -4.73 -7.91 35.49
N ALA A 387 -3.74 -7.97 36.38
CA ALA A 387 -3.35 -9.23 37.04
C ALA A 387 -4.42 -9.87 37.94
N ASP A 388 -5.38 -9.09 38.45
CA ASP A 388 -6.52 -9.57 39.25
C ASP A 388 -7.88 -9.45 38.53
N SER A 389 -7.86 -9.19 37.23
CA SER A 389 -9.03 -9.25 36.34
C SER A 389 -9.18 -10.67 35.81
N LEU A 390 -10.32 -11.33 36.04
CA LEU A 390 -10.57 -12.69 35.57
C LEU A 390 -11.09 -12.68 34.12
N LEU A 391 -10.48 -13.49 33.25
CA LEU A 391 -10.96 -13.65 31.87
C LEU A 391 -12.28 -14.44 31.87
N ARG A 392 -13.37 -13.74 31.55
CA ARG A 392 -14.76 -14.20 31.76
C ARG A 392 -15.67 -13.81 30.61
N PHE A 393 -16.79 -14.52 30.53
CA PHE A 393 -17.89 -14.22 29.64
C PHE A 393 -19.18 -14.20 30.43
N TYR A 394 -20.11 -13.40 29.94
CA TYR A 394 -21.37 -13.15 30.59
C TYR A 394 -22.52 -13.43 29.63
N GLY A 395 -23.55 -14.12 30.11
CA GLY A 395 -24.81 -14.23 29.40
C GLY A 395 -25.63 -12.96 29.59
N VAL A 396 -26.03 -12.30 28.51
CA VAL A 396 -26.82 -11.07 28.54
C VAL A 396 -28.04 -11.11 27.60
N GLU A 397 -29.09 -10.38 27.97
CA GLU A 397 -30.29 -10.12 27.16
C GLU A 397 -30.51 -8.61 27.08
N PRO A 398 -30.15 -7.93 25.98
CA PRO A 398 -30.55 -6.56 25.71
C PRO A 398 -32.05 -6.52 25.36
N ASP A 399 -32.85 -5.99 26.27
CA ASP A 399 -34.28 -5.78 26.08
C ASP A 399 -34.50 -4.38 25.49
N PHE A 400 -34.51 -4.30 24.15
CA PHE A 400 -34.65 -3.04 23.41
C PHE A 400 -35.99 -2.34 23.63
N ALA A 401 -37.02 -3.05 24.07
CA ALA A 401 -38.31 -2.45 24.42
C ALA A 401 -38.24 -1.67 25.73
N THR A 402 -37.46 -2.16 26.70
CA THR A 402 -37.26 -1.48 28.00
C THR A 402 -36.01 -0.60 28.05
N GLY A 403 -35.09 -0.77 27.09
CA GLY A 403 -33.80 -0.09 27.03
C GLY A 403 -32.77 -0.61 28.04
N LYS A 404 -32.94 -1.82 28.58
CA LYS A 404 -32.09 -2.38 29.65
C LYS A 404 -31.46 -3.70 29.24
N VAL A 405 -30.30 -4.00 29.81
CA VAL A 405 -29.63 -5.30 29.67
C VAL A 405 -29.86 -6.13 30.94
N TYR A 406 -30.24 -7.40 30.78
CA TYR A 406 -30.48 -8.35 31.87
C TYR A 406 -29.46 -9.50 31.85
N PRO A 407 -29.00 -10.00 33.01
CA PRO A 407 -28.19 -11.22 33.06
C PRO A 407 -29.05 -12.44 32.72
N VAL A 408 -28.49 -13.36 31.92
CA VAL A 408 -29.12 -14.64 31.59
C VAL A 408 -28.17 -15.80 31.85
N SER A 409 -28.73 -17.00 32.03
CA SER A 409 -27.89 -18.19 32.11
C SER A 409 -27.15 -18.43 30.79
N VAL A 410 -25.84 -18.68 30.86
CA VAL A 410 -25.04 -19.03 29.68
C VAL A 410 -25.44 -20.39 29.09
N LYS A 411 -26.20 -21.21 29.83
CA LYS A 411 -26.65 -22.55 29.40
C LYS A 411 -28.06 -22.54 28.84
N THR A 412 -29.01 -21.85 29.48
CA THR A 412 -30.43 -21.89 29.07
C THR A 412 -30.92 -20.60 28.42
N GLY A 413 -30.21 -19.49 28.58
CA GLY A 413 -30.65 -18.16 28.15
C GLY A 413 -31.78 -17.58 29.01
N ASP A 414 -32.19 -18.24 30.09
CA ASP A 414 -33.22 -17.71 31.00
C ASP A 414 -32.67 -16.56 31.84
N ARG A 415 -33.48 -15.52 32.07
CA ARG A 415 -33.11 -14.40 32.94
C ARG A 415 -32.83 -14.91 34.35
N VAL A 416 -31.71 -14.45 34.91
CA VAL A 416 -31.33 -14.69 36.30
C VAL A 416 -31.37 -13.38 37.08
N GLY A 417 -31.27 -13.45 38.40
CA GLY A 417 -31.37 -12.26 39.25
C GLY A 417 -30.14 -11.35 39.18
N ASP A 418 -28.96 -11.91 38.97
CA ASP A 418 -27.67 -11.21 39.02
C ASP A 418 -26.56 -12.00 38.30
N PHE A 419 -25.42 -11.37 38.02
CA PHE A 419 -24.25 -12.01 37.41
C PHE A 419 -23.52 -12.93 38.41
N THR A 420 -23.93 -14.19 38.39
CA THR A 420 -23.46 -15.28 39.28
C THR A 420 -22.96 -16.47 38.44
N THR A 421 -22.62 -17.58 39.08
CA THR A 421 -22.07 -18.77 38.41
C THR A 421 -22.93 -19.29 37.24
N ASP A 422 -24.26 -19.14 37.29
CA ASP A 422 -25.15 -19.62 36.23
C ASP A 422 -25.10 -18.75 34.95
N SER A 423 -24.65 -17.49 35.07
CA SER A 423 -24.54 -16.51 33.98
C SER A 423 -23.09 -16.19 33.60
N ILE A 424 -22.12 -16.95 34.12
CA ILE A 424 -20.69 -16.73 33.91
C ILE A 424 -20.06 -17.97 33.28
N PHE A 425 -19.21 -17.74 32.29
CA PHE A 425 -18.24 -18.70 31.76
C PHE A 425 -16.83 -18.20 32.12
N GLN A 426 -15.95 -19.06 32.62
CA GLN A 426 -14.65 -18.67 33.21
C GLN A 426 -13.50 -19.45 32.59
N LEU A 427 -12.49 -18.74 32.06
CA LEU A 427 -11.32 -19.38 31.51
C LEU A 427 -10.37 -19.90 32.58
N ASN A 428 -9.77 -21.06 32.29
CA ASN A 428 -8.85 -21.73 33.20
C ASN A 428 -7.87 -22.67 32.48
N ASP A 429 -6.71 -22.89 33.09
CA ASP A 429 -5.71 -23.87 32.69
C ASP A 429 -5.71 -25.08 33.64
N ARG A 430 -6.88 -25.66 33.97
CA ARG A 430 -6.96 -26.81 34.89
C ARG A 430 -6.20 -28.04 34.40
N ASN A 431 -6.06 -28.17 33.08
CA ASN A 431 -5.30 -29.25 32.45
C ASN A 431 -3.78 -29.00 32.46
N ASN A 432 -3.32 -27.82 32.90
CA ASN A 432 -1.92 -27.45 33.03
C ASN A 432 -1.15 -27.52 31.69
N VAL A 433 -1.81 -27.10 30.60
CA VAL A 433 -1.27 -27.14 29.24
C VAL A 433 -0.33 -25.97 28.95
N LEU A 434 -0.37 -24.91 29.76
CA LEU A 434 0.54 -23.75 29.64
C LEU A 434 1.91 -24.00 30.27
N LYS A 435 2.07 -25.10 31.02
CA LYS A 435 3.34 -25.44 31.66
C LYS A 435 4.45 -25.64 30.61
N GLY A 436 5.50 -24.85 30.72
CA GLY A 436 6.64 -24.86 29.79
C GLY A 436 6.45 -23.94 28.58
N PHE A 437 5.25 -23.39 28.40
CA PHE A 437 4.97 -22.33 27.44
C PHE A 437 5.11 -20.95 28.11
N GLN A 438 4.38 -20.72 29.21
CA GLN A 438 4.49 -19.50 30.01
C GLN A 438 4.17 -19.75 31.49
N THR A 439 4.62 -18.85 32.36
CA THR A 439 4.19 -18.81 33.76
C THR A 439 2.91 -17.98 33.86
N ILE A 440 1.88 -18.51 34.50
CA ILE A 440 0.61 -17.80 34.71
C ILE A 440 0.46 -17.30 36.16
N VAL A 441 -0.45 -16.37 36.41
CA VAL A 441 -0.73 -15.81 37.75
C VAL A 441 -1.08 -16.90 38.75
N ALA A 442 -1.80 -17.95 38.33
CA ALA A 442 -2.16 -19.07 39.20
C ALA A 442 -0.94 -19.89 39.70
N ASP A 443 0.23 -19.77 39.07
CA ASP A 443 1.46 -20.44 39.50
C ASP A 443 2.28 -19.59 40.51
N LEU A 444 1.87 -18.34 40.75
CA LEU A 444 2.59 -17.38 41.58
C LEU A 444 2.05 -17.29 43.01
N ASN A 445 2.93 -16.98 43.96
CA ASN A 445 2.51 -16.70 45.34
C ASN A 445 1.90 -15.30 45.50
N THR A 446 2.41 -14.34 44.74
CA THR A 446 1.99 -12.94 44.74
C THR A 446 1.71 -12.48 43.31
N TYR A 447 0.74 -11.60 43.12
CA TYR A 447 0.46 -11.04 41.81
C TYR A 447 1.71 -10.37 41.19
N PRO A 448 1.94 -10.49 39.88
CA PRO A 448 3.06 -9.85 39.20
C PRO A 448 3.14 -8.34 39.49
N GLY A 449 4.33 -7.84 39.80
CA GLY A 449 4.59 -6.41 40.04
C GLY A 449 3.98 -5.82 41.32
N SER A 450 3.26 -6.61 42.11
CA SER A 450 2.61 -6.16 43.35
C SER A 450 3.58 -5.78 44.47
N ASP A 451 4.83 -6.27 44.40
CA ASP A 451 5.93 -5.91 45.29
C ASP A 451 6.27 -4.42 45.26
N LYS A 452 5.99 -3.75 44.13
CA LYS A 452 6.12 -2.30 43.96
C LYS A 452 5.07 -1.52 44.76
N LEU A 453 3.90 -2.13 45.02
CA LEU A 453 2.80 -1.49 45.77
C LEU A 453 2.89 -1.77 47.26
N THR A 454 3.28 -2.98 47.65
CA THR A 454 3.38 -3.39 49.06
C THR A 454 4.61 -4.25 49.26
N PRO A 455 5.49 -3.94 50.24
CA PRO A 455 6.63 -4.80 50.56
C PRO A 455 6.17 -6.23 50.87
N GLY A 456 6.67 -7.20 50.10
CA GLY A 456 6.28 -8.61 50.18
C GLY A 456 5.18 -9.04 49.19
N GLY A 457 4.67 -8.12 48.37
CA GLY A 457 3.66 -8.38 47.35
C GLY A 457 2.25 -8.62 47.89
N ILE A 458 1.25 -8.57 47.01
CA ILE A 458 -0.14 -8.92 47.31
C ILE A 458 -0.32 -10.40 46.94
N LEU A 459 -0.81 -11.21 47.88
CA LEU A 459 -1.06 -12.64 47.65
C LEU A 459 -2.10 -12.85 46.54
N VAL A 460 -1.86 -13.83 45.68
CA VAL A 460 -2.85 -14.27 44.68
C VAL A 460 -4.07 -14.84 45.40
N ASP A 461 -5.27 -14.53 44.92
CA ASP A 461 -6.51 -15.04 45.52
C ASP A 461 -6.53 -16.58 45.50
N PRO A 462 -6.85 -17.26 46.63
CA PRO A 462 -6.88 -18.72 46.69
C PRO A 462 -7.81 -19.36 45.65
N THR A 463 -8.85 -18.67 45.19
CA THR A 463 -9.77 -19.17 44.16
C THR A 463 -9.11 -19.22 42.78
N ILE A 464 -8.20 -18.28 42.48
CA ILE A 464 -7.42 -18.27 41.22
C ILE A 464 -6.45 -19.45 41.20
N THR A 465 -5.68 -19.62 42.27
CA THR A 465 -4.69 -20.70 42.38
C THR A 465 -5.35 -22.08 42.39
N ALA A 466 -6.41 -22.27 43.20
CA ALA A 466 -7.12 -23.55 43.28
C ALA A 466 -7.85 -23.91 41.97
N GLY A 467 -8.38 -22.90 41.28
CA GLY A 467 -9.09 -23.09 40.01
C GLY A 467 -8.20 -23.12 38.78
N ARG A 468 -6.91 -22.76 38.90
CA ARG A 468 -6.02 -22.37 37.79
C ARG A 468 -6.70 -21.39 36.83
N LEU A 469 -7.35 -20.37 37.39
CA LEU A 469 -8.10 -19.38 36.61
C LEU A 469 -7.13 -18.47 35.85
N LEU A 470 -7.47 -18.12 34.61
CA LEU A 470 -6.69 -17.19 33.80
C LEU A 470 -7.11 -15.74 34.07
N THR A 471 -6.13 -14.85 34.08
CA THR A 471 -6.32 -13.41 34.31
C THR A 471 -5.85 -12.58 33.13
N GLY A 472 -6.21 -11.30 33.09
CA GLY A 472 -5.74 -10.39 32.04
C GLY A 472 -4.25 -10.06 32.08
N ALA A 473 -3.48 -10.59 33.04
CA ALA A 473 -2.02 -10.59 32.94
C ALA A 473 -1.48 -11.83 32.20
N ASP A 474 -2.27 -12.88 32.07
CA ASP A 474 -1.87 -14.12 31.39
C ASP A 474 -2.07 -14.01 29.88
N PHE A 475 -3.19 -13.43 29.45
CA PHE A 475 -3.56 -13.22 28.05
C PHE A 475 -4.38 -11.95 27.88
N ASP A 476 -4.29 -11.38 26.68
CA ASP A 476 -5.08 -10.25 26.23
C ASP A 476 -6.05 -10.71 25.16
N LEU A 477 -7.28 -11.09 25.54
CA LEU A 477 -8.21 -11.74 24.62
C LEU A 477 -9.16 -10.70 24.02
N GLU A 478 -9.18 -10.63 22.70
CA GLU A 478 -10.00 -9.65 21.98
C GLU A 478 -11.12 -10.28 21.16
N SER A 479 -11.04 -11.57 20.83
CA SER A 479 -12.09 -12.20 20.02
C SER A 479 -12.29 -13.67 20.34
N PHE A 480 -13.50 -14.18 20.07
CA PHE A 480 -13.80 -15.61 20.19
C PHE A 480 -14.87 -16.11 19.23
N ARG A 481 -14.75 -17.38 18.86
CA ARG A 481 -15.72 -18.10 18.02
C ARG A 481 -16.00 -19.49 18.56
N GLN A 482 -17.27 -19.89 18.53
CA GLN A 482 -17.69 -21.25 18.86
C GLN A 482 -17.76 -22.08 17.58
N VAL A 483 -17.07 -23.22 17.55
CA VAL A 483 -17.13 -24.17 16.43
C VAL A 483 -18.23 -25.21 16.65
N ALA A 484 -18.60 -25.94 15.59
CA ALA A 484 -19.76 -26.83 15.58
C ALA A 484 -19.74 -27.96 16.64
N ASP A 485 -18.57 -28.34 17.15
CA ASP A 485 -18.45 -29.33 18.23
C ASP A 485 -18.72 -28.76 19.64
N GLY A 486 -18.99 -27.45 19.73
CA GLY A 486 -19.30 -26.73 20.96
C GLY A 486 -18.07 -26.17 21.69
N THR A 487 -16.86 -26.42 21.21
CA THR A 487 -15.61 -25.84 21.73
C THR A 487 -15.41 -24.39 21.24
N TYR A 488 -14.51 -23.66 21.88
CA TYR A 488 -14.27 -22.24 21.60
C TYR A 488 -12.81 -21.96 21.25
N TRP A 489 -12.62 -21.10 20.25
CA TRP A 489 -11.34 -20.55 19.84
C TRP A 489 -11.27 -19.06 20.17
N PHE A 490 -10.11 -18.59 20.63
CA PHE A 490 -9.88 -17.20 21.04
C PHE A 490 -8.64 -16.61 20.36
N GLY A 491 -8.74 -15.33 20.02
CA GLY A 491 -7.64 -14.51 19.52
C GLY A 491 -7.03 -13.69 20.65
N GLU A 492 -5.71 -13.51 20.59
CA GLU A 492 -4.93 -12.94 21.69
C GLU A 492 -3.92 -11.88 21.20
N GLU A 493 -3.64 -10.87 22.02
CA GLU A 493 -2.90 -9.66 21.64
C GLU A 493 -1.42 -9.60 22.11
N PHE A 494 -1.08 -10.16 23.29
CA PHE A 494 0.29 -10.10 23.81
C PHE A 494 1.26 -11.00 23.07
N GLY A 495 0.80 -12.02 22.38
CA GLY A 495 1.65 -12.94 21.67
C GLY A 495 0.96 -13.57 20.48
N PRO A 496 0.22 -12.81 19.65
CA PRO A 496 -0.70 -13.30 18.63
C PRO A 496 -0.88 -14.81 18.61
N PHE A 497 -1.74 -15.31 19.50
CA PHE A 497 -2.02 -16.74 19.64
C PHE A 497 -3.47 -17.06 19.33
N LEU A 498 -3.70 -18.30 18.89
CA LEU A 498 -5.00 -18.94 18.98
C LEU A 498 -5.05 -19.86 20.20
N LEU A 499 -6.01 -19.62 21.08
CA LEU A 499 -6.29 -20.46 22.25
C LEU A 499 -7.52 -21.33 21.98
N HIS A 500 -7.53 -22.57 22.47
CA HIS A 500 -8.64 -23.52 22.30
C HIS A 500 -9.12 -24.05 23.65
N THR A 501 -10.42 -23.93 23.91
CA THR A 501 -11.03 -24.37 25.17
C THR A 501 -12.23 -25.26 24.93
N ASP A 502 -12.56 -26.09 25.93
CA ASP A 502 -13.83 -26.82 25.96
C ASP A 502 -15.03 -25.87 26.18
N ALA A 503 -16.24 -26.44 26.15
CA ALA A 503 -17.48 -25.70 26.39
C ALA A 503 -17.63 -25.15 27.84
N ASN A 504 -16.64 -25.32 28.72
CA ASN A 504 -16.62 -24.77 30.08
C ASN A 504 -15.45 -23.78 30.31
N GLY A 505 -14.65 -23.49 29.27
CA GLY A 505 -13.53 -22.55 29.33
C GLY A 505 -12.21 -23.16 29.81
N THR A 506 -12.09 -24.49 29.86
CA THR A 506 -10.82 -25.14 30.19
C THR A 506 -9.97 -25.29 28.93
N LEU A 507 -8.74 -24.76 28.97
CA LEU A 507 -7.78 -24.90 27.87
C LEU A 507 -7.49 -26.38 27.56
N LEU A 508 -7.49 -26.69 26.27
CA LEU A 508 -7.32 -28.05 25.74
C LEU A 508 -5.87 -28.34 25.31
N GLN A 509 -5.13 -27.31 24.90
CA GLN A 509 -3.76 -27.41 24.41
C GLN A 509 -2.99 -26.10 24.63
N ALA A 510 -1.67 -26.14 24.40
CA ALA A 510 -0.86 -24.93 24.40
C ALA A 510 -1.31 -23.98 23.26
N PRO A 511 -1.17 -22.64 23.44
CA PRO A 511 -1.56 -21.67 22.42
C PRO A 511 -0.79 -21.88 21.11
N ILE A 512 -1.47 -21.66 19.99
CA ILE A 512 -0.90 -21.82 18.65
C ILE A 512 -0.36 -20.46 18.18
N PRO A 513 0.95 -20.33 17.89
CA PRO A 513 1.53 -19.08 17.42
C PRO A 513 1.12 -18.74 15.99
N THR A 514 0.90 -17.45 15.75
CA THR A 514 0.56 -16.93 14.42
C THR A 514 1.78 -16.94 13.51
N PRO A 515 1.74 -17.58 12.33
CA PRO A 515 2.84 -17.55 11.37
C PRO A 515 3.00 -16.14 10.80
N ASN A 516 4.25 -15.75 10.54
CA ASN A 516 4.54 -14.56 9.76
C ASN A 516 4.41 -14.90 8.27
N THR A 517 3.31 -14.47 7.68
CA THR A 517 2.95 -14.72 6.28
C THR A 517 3.18 -13.50 5.40
N LEU A 518 3.93 -12.51 5.89
CA LEU A 518 4.26 -11.31 5.12
C LEU A 518 4.97 -11.73 3.82
N PRO A 519 4.40 -11.41 2.64
CA PRO A 519 5.04 -11.75 1.38
C PRO A 519 6.34 -10.96 1.23
N LEU A 520 7.41 -11.67 0.90
CA LEU A 520 8.68 -11.04 0.52
C LEU A 520 8.58 -10.58 -0.93
N ASN A 521 9.01 -9.35 -1.19
CA ASN A 521 9.06 -8.79 -2.54
C ASN A 521 10.29 -9.28 -3.34
N THR A 522 10.89 -10.40 -2.94
CA THR A 522 12.00 -11.02 -3.68
C THR A 522 11.47 -11.70 -4.94
N LEU A 523 12.32 -11.86 -5.96
CA LEU A 523 11.95 -12.40 -7.27
C LEU A 523 11.27 -13.78 -7.17
N ASN A 524 11.67 -14.57 -6.19
CA ASN A 524 11.23 -15.95 -5.99
C ASN A 524 10.51 -16.18 -4.65
N GLY A 525 10.21 -15.12 -3.89
CA GLY A 525 9.60 -15.19 -2.57
C GLY A 525 10.45 -15.88 -1.49
N GLN A 526 11.74 -16.14 -1.75
CA GLN A 526 12.66 -16.73 -0.77
C GLN A 526 13.31 -15.66 0.10
N ASP A 527 13.82 -16.09 1.25
CA ASP A 527 14.63 -15.26 2.14
C ASP A 527 15.87 -14.72 1.41
N PRO A 528 16.20 -13.42 1.56
CA PRO A 528 17.39 -12.86 0.95
C PRO A 528 18.68 -13.52 1.46
N ILE A 529 19.63 -13.79 0.58
CA ILE A 529 20.92 -14.37 0.99
C ILE A 529 21.86 -13.31 1.62
N VAL A 530 22.55 -13.69 2.69
CA VAL A 530 23.59 -12.87 3.32
C VAL A 530 24.95 -13.21 2.71
N ILE A 531 25.55 -12.25 2.01
CA ILE A 531 26.83 -12.43 1.32
C ILE A 531 27.93 -11.71 2.12
N GLY A 532 28.87 -12.49 2.67
CA GLY A 532 30.04 -11.96 3.36
C GLY A 532 31.01 -11.34 2.37
N HIS A 533 30.91 -10.02 2.20
CA HIS A 533 31.71 -9.23 1.26
C HIS A 533 33.18 -9.25 1.70
N ARG A 534 34.00 -9.96 0.93
CA ARG A 534 35.41 -10.28 1.23
C ARG A 534 35.59 -11.04 2.56
N GLY A 535 34.54 -11.76 2.98
CA GLY A 535 34.39 -12.39 4.29
C GLY A 535 33.75 -11.45 5.33
N ALA A 536 34.19 -11.51 6.58
CA ALA A 536 33.80 -10.58 7.64
C ALA A 536 34.78 -9.41 7.68
N SER A 537 34.91 -8.69 6.56
CA SER A 537 35.93 -7.68 6.32
C SER A 537 35.85 -6.47 7.25
N GLY A 538 34.70 -6.25 7.88
CA GLY A 538 34.54 -5.26 8.95
C GLY A 538 35.25 -5.63 10.26
N LEU A 539 35.62 -6.91 10.43
CA LEU A 539 36.17 -7.47 11.66
C LEU A 539 37.55 -8.10 11.47
N ARG A 540 37.96 -8.40 10.24
CA ARG A 540 39.24 -9.04 9.88
C ARG A 540 39.74 -8.51 8.54
N PRO A 541 41.07 -8.53 8.29
CA PRO A 541 41.61 -8.18 6.97
C PRO A 541 40.91 -8.96 5.85
N GLU A 542 40.44 -8.21 4.86
CA GLU A 542 39.67 -8.72 3.72
C GLU A 542 40.38 -9.83 2.95
N HIS A 543 39.58 -10.74 2.37
CA HIS A 543 40.05 -11.90 1.60
C HIS A 543 41.15 -12.72 2.30
N THR A 544 40.87 -13.13 3.53
CA THR A 544 41.68 -14.11 4.26
C THR A 544 40.80 -15.29 4.63
N LEU A 545 41.37 -16.51 4.76
CA LEU A 545 40.59 -17.66 5.23
C LEU A 545 39.97 -17.42 6.61
N ALA A 546 40.63 -16.61 7.46
CA ALA A 546 40.11 -16.22 8.76
C ALA A 546 38.89 -15.28 8.65
N SER A 547 38.91 -14.32 7.72
CA SER A 547 37.75 -13.47 7.43
C SER A 547 36.57 -14.28 6.89
N TYR A 548 36.81 -15.19 5.95
CA TYR A 548 35.77 -16.06 5.41
C TYR A 548 35.17 -17.00 6.45
N GLN A 549 36.01 -17.67 7.26
CA GLN A 549 35.53 -18.53 8.33
C GLN A 549 34.67 -17.74 9.33
N LEU A 550 35.09 -16.52 9.70
CA LEU A 550 34.32 -15.70 10.61
C LEU A 550 32.97 -15.28 10.02
N ALA A 551 32.89 -14.94 8.72
CA ALA A 551 31.61 -14.67 8.07
C ALA A 551 30.67 -15.87 8.12
N ILE A 552 31.19 -17.07 7.86
CA ILE A 552 30.43 -18.34 7.94
C ILE A 552 29.93 -18.58 9.36
N ASP A 553 30.79 -18.38 10.37
CA ASP A 553 30.44 -18.58 11.77
C ASP A 553 29.36 -17.59 12.23
N LEU A 554 29.39 -16.36 11.69
CA LEU A 554 28.38 -15.32 11.89
C LEU A 554 27.12 -15.52 11.03
N GLY A 555 27.11 -16.52 10.15
CA GLY A 555 25.97 -17.00 9.40
C GLY A 555 25.75 -16.35 8.03
N ALA A 556 26.83 -15.99 7.33
CA ALA A 556 26.77 -15.76 5.89
C ALA A 556 26.39 -17.04 5.14
N ASP A 557 25.53 -16.91 4.12
CA ASP A 557 25.15 -18.01 3.22
C ASP A 557 26.21 -18.19 2.12
N PHE A 558 26.81 -17.08 1.69
CA PHE A 558 27.88 -17.01 0.70
C PHE A 558 29.08 -16.22 1.23
N ILE A 559 30.28 -16.58 0.79
CA ILE A 559 31.49 -15.77 0.94
C ILE A 559 31.97 -15.29 -0.43
N GLU A 560 32.37 -14.04 -0.54
CA GLU A 560 32.79 -13.45 -1.82
C GLU A 560 34.33 -13.33 -1.90
N PRO A 561 34.96 -14.06 -2.85
CA PRO A 561 36.35 -13.82 -3.23
C PRO A 561 36.49 -13.01 -4.52
N ASP A 562 37.21 -11.90 -4.44
CA ASP A 562 37.66 -11.14 -5.61
C ASP A 562 38.88 -11.80 -6.21
N LEU A 563 38.86 -12.15 -7.49
CA LEU A 563 39.93 -12.93 -8.12
C LEU A 563 40.81 -12.08 -9.04
N VAL A 564 42.11 -12.14 -8.76
CA VAL A 564 43.19 -11.67 -9.64
C VAL A 564 44.16 -12.81 -9.92
N SER A 565 44.96 -12.70 -10.99
CA SER A 565 45.95 -13.72 -11.34
C SER A 565 47.35 -13.36 -10.84
N THR A 566 48.06 -14.35 -10.32
CA THR A 566 49.52 -14.29 -10.17
C THR A 566 50.23 -14.40 -11.52
N LYS A 567 51.53 -14.10 -11.54
CA LYS A 567 52.41 -14.22 -12.72
C LYS A 567 52.41 -15.62 -13.36
N ASP A 568 52.28 -16.65 -12.54
CA ASP A 568 52.24 -18.06 -12.93
C ASP A 568 50.81 -18.59 -13.16
N GLY A 569 49.81 -17.70 -13.27
CA GLY A 569 48.45 -18.03 -13.69
C GLY A 569 47.55 -18.62 -12.60
N VAL A 570 47.88 -18.41 -11.31
CA VAL A 570 47.08 -18.90 -10.20
C VAL A 570 46.10 -17.82 -9.73
N LEU A 571 44.83 -18.19 -9.57
CA LEU A 571 43.81 -17.29 -9.03
C LEU A 571 43.93 -17.17 -7.50
N ILE A 572 44.17 -15.95 -7.04
CA ILE A 572 44.23 -15.57 -5.62
C ILE A 572 43.10 -14.60 -5.29
N ALA A 573 42.66 -14.59 -4.03
CA ALA A 573 41.62 -13.66 -3.61
C ALA A 573 42.21 -12.31 -3.20
N ARG A 574 42.02 -11.25 -3.99
CA ARG A 574 42.38 -9.85 -3.68
C ARG A 574 41.46 -8.91 -4.46
N HIS A 575 41.01 -7.82 -3.82
CA HIS A 575 40.15 -6.82 -4.45
C HIS A 575 40.86 -6.08 -5.59
N GLU A 576 42.16 -5.82 -5.47
CA GLU A 576 42.93 -5.09 -6.49
C GLU A 576 44.13 -5.92 -6.96
N VAL A 577 44.51 -5.73 -8.22
CA VAL A 577 45.79 -6.25 -8.73
C VAL A 577 46.96 -5.58 -8.01
N ASN A 578 46.82 -4.30 -7.66
CA ASN A 578 47.79 -3.56 -6.88
C ASN A 578 47.70 -3.91 -5.38
N ILE A 579 48.63 -4.71 -4.89
CA ILE A 579 48.61 -5.28 -3.53
C ILE A 579 49.27 -4.40 -2.47
N LYS A 580 49.56 -3.13 -2.78
CA LYS A 580 50.31 -2.22 -1.91
C LYS A 580 49.62 -1.95 -0.56
N ASP A 581 48.29 -1.86 -0.55
CA ASP A 581 47.51 -1.42 0.63
C ASP A 581 46.99 -2.59 1.48
N THR A 582 46.89 -3.79 0.90
CA THR A 582 46.31 -4.97 1.54
C THR A 582 47.34 -6.03 1.92
N THR A 583 48.62 -5.75 1.71
CA THR A 583 49.73 -6.66 2.07
C THR A 583 50.93 -5.92 2.66
N ASP A 584 51.82 -6.67 3.29
CA ASP A 584 53.11 -6.18 3.80
C ASP A 584 54.20 -6.03 2.72
N VAL A 585 53.87 -6.04 1.42
CA VAL A 585 54.85 -6.01 0.32
C VAL A 585 55.81 -4.82 0.38
N ALA A 586 55.33 -3.65 0.82
CA ALA A 586 56.15 -2.45 0.97
C ALA A 586 57.23 -2.62 2.05
N ASP A 587 57.00 -3.52 3.01
CA ASP A 587 57.89 -3.83 4.12
C ASP A 587 58.90 -4.96 3.75
N ARG A 588 58.90 -5.45 2.49
CA ARG A 588 59.75 -6.54 1.99
C ARG A 588 60.87 -6.06 1.05
N PRO A 589 62.12 -5.89 1.54
CA PRO A 589 63.23 -5.37 0.74
C PRO A 589 63.53 -6.17 -0.53
N GLU A 590 63.30 -7.49 -0.50
CA GLU A 590 63.49 -8.40 -1.64
C GLU A 590 62.59 -8.07 -2.84
N PHE A 591 61.48 -7.35 -2.62
CA PHE A 591 60.52 -6.96 -3.65
C PHE A 591 60.57 -5.47 -4.01
N ALA A 592 61.50 -4.70 -3.46
CA ALA A 592 61.61 -3.26 -3.73
C ALA A 592 61.80 -2.94 -5.23
N ASN A 593 62.46 -3.82 -5.99
CA ASN A 593 62.67 -3.66 -7.43
C ASN A 593 61.45 -4.00 -8.29
N ARG A 594 60.33 -4.41 -7.68
CA ARG A 594 59.03 -4.66 -8.35
C ARG A 594 58.08 -3.47 -8.22
N PHE A 595 58.46 -2.44 -7.48
CA PHE A 595 57.68 -1.20 -7.42
C PHE A 595 57.69 -0.52 -8.79
N THR A 596 56.52 -0.43 -9.42
CA THR A 596 56.38 0.05 -10.80
C THR A 596 55.07 0.82 -10.98
N THR A 597 54.89 1.40 -12.16
CA THR A 597 53.63 2.02 -12.60
C THR A 597 53.03 1.18 -13.72
N LYS A 598 51.74 0.83 -13.61
CA LYS A 598 50.95 0.16 -14.66
C LYS A 598 49.67 0.95 -14.92
N THR A 599 49.07 0.74 -16.09
CA THR A 599 47.75 1.30 -16.41
C THR A 599 46.70 0.22 -16.19
N ILE A 600 45.87 0.40 -15.17
CA ILE A 600 44.74 -0.47 -14.84
C ILE A 600 43.48 0.31 -15.20
N ASP A 601 42.65 -0.26 -16.08
CA ASP A 601 41.40 0.33 -16.52
C ASP A 601 41.49 1.80 -16.95
N GLY A 602 42.56 2.12 -17.70
CA GLY A 602 42.84 3.47 -18.21
C GLY A 602 43.47 4.43 -17.19
N THR A 603 43.60 4.01 -15.93
CA THR A 603 44.19 4.81 -14.84
C THR A 603 45.62 4.37 -14.54
N ALA A 604 46.53 5.32 -14.40
CA ALA A 604 47.92 5.03 -14.03
C ALA A 604 48.02 4.79 -12.52
N GLU A 605 48.41 3.58 -12.14
CA GLU A 605 48.62 3.17 -10.76
C GLU A 605 50.08 2.88 -10.49
N THR A 606 50.58 3.27 -9.32
CA THR A 606 51.95 2.95 -8.88
C THR A 606 51.89 2.08 -7.63
N GLY A 607 52.69 1.01 -7.61
CA GLY A 607 52.68 0.03 -6.53
C GLY A 607 53.35 -1.29 -6.90
N TRP A 608 52.84 -2.37 -6.31
CA TRP A 608 53.25 -3.75 -6.56
C TRP A 608 52.05 -4.53 -7.04
N PHE A 609 52.18 -5.22 -8.18
CA PHE A 609 51.04 -5.83 -8.85
C PHE A 609 51.11 -7.35 -8.76
N ALA A 610 50.02 -8.01 -8.38
CA ALA A 610 49.95 -9.45 -8.17
C ALA A 610 50.46 -10.27 -9.38
N ASP A 611 50.23 -9.77 -10.59
CA ASP A 611 50.68 -10.39 -11.85
C ASP A 611 52.21 -10.32 -12.08
N ASP A 612 52.96 -9.60 -11.23
CA ASP A 612 54.43 -9.61 -11.23
C ASP A 612 55.05 -10.65 -10.28
N PHE A 613 54.23 -11.31 -9.45
CA PHE A 613 54.65 -12.27 -8.44
C PHE A 613 54.13 -13.67 -8.76
N THR A 614 54.98 -14.68 -8.55
CA THR A 614 54.53 -16.09 -8.55
C THR A 614 53.71 -16.39 -7.30
N LEU A 615 52.89 -17.45 -7.32
CA LEU A 615 52.16 -17.89 -6.13
C LEU A 615 53.10 -18.13 -4.94
N ALA A 616 54.28 -18.72 -5.20
CA ALA A 616 55.27 -18.99 -4.16
C ALA A 616 55.74 -17.71 -3.46
N GLU A 617 55.93 -16.61 -4.21
CA GLU A 617 56.29 -15.30 -3.66
C GLU A 617 55.10 -14.68 -2.91
N ILE A 618 53.89 -14.71 -3.49
CA ILE A 618 52.65 -14.24 -2.85
C ILE A 618 52.44 -14.92 -1.48
N LYS A 619 52.69 -16.22 -1.36
CA LYS A 619 52.55 -16.96 -0.09
C LYS A 619 53.54 -16.53 1.00
N THR A 620 54.61 -15.81 0.65
CA THR A 620 55.53 -15.22 1.63
C THR A 620 54.99 -13.92 2.25
N LEU A 621 54.06 -13.25 1.58
CA LEU A 621 53.46 -11.99 2.04
C LEU A 621 52.36 -12.23 3.08
N ARG A 622 51.99 -11.19 3.82
CA ARG A 622 50.94 -11.23 4.84
C ARG A 622 49.92 -10.12 4.61
N ALA A 623 48.65 -10.46 4.83
CA ALA A 623 47.54 -9.54 4.68
C ALA A 623 47.59 -8.41 5.73
N LYS A 624 47.13 -7.23 5.33
CA LYS A 624 46.97 -6.04 6.19
C LYS A 624 45.58 -5.43 5.97
N GLU A 625 45.01 -4.88 7.04
CA GLU A 625 43.84 -4.03 7.01
C GLU A 625 44.23 -2.67 6.40
N ARG A 626 43.55 -2.28 5.32
CA ARG A 626 43.84 -1.04 4.58
C ARG A 626 43.13 0.17 5.21
N LEU A 627 42.01 -0.04 5.89
CA LEU A 627 41.19 1.03 6.47
C LEU A 627 41.69 1.35 7.88
N SER A 628 42.29 2.52 8.05
CA SER A 628 42.93 2.94 9.31
C SER A 628 41.99 3.00 10.51
N PHE A 629 40.69 3.14 10.29
CA PHE A 629 39.66 3.16 11.34
C PHE A 629 39.15 1.75 11.74
N ARG A 630 39.57 0.69 11.04
CA ARG A 630 39.31 -0.71 11.41
C ARG A 630 40.44 -1.28 12.27
N ASP A 631 40.18 -2.41 12.91
CA ASP A 631 41.13 -3.05 13.81
C ASP A 631 42.40 -3.52 13.07
N GLN A 632 43.52 -2.85 13.37
CA GLN A 632 44.83 -3.13 12.79
C GLN A 632 45.54 -4.33 13.47
N SER A 633 44.99 -4.89 14.55
CA SER A 633 45.66 -5.92 15.38
C SER A 633 45.96 -7.22 14.62
N PHE A 634 45.26 -7.47 13.51
CA PHE A 634 45.40 -8.66 12.67
C PHE A 634 46.44 -8.52 11.53
N ASN A 635 47.05 -7.35 11.38
CA ASN A 635 48.07 -7.12 10.37
C ASN A 635 49.23 -8.11 10.51
N GLY A 636 49.66 -8.70 9.39
CA GLY A 636 50.80 -9.62 9.38
C GLY A 636 50.48 -11.07 9.78
N GLN A 637 49.24 -11.38 10.17
CA GLN A 637 48.91 -12.71 10.71
C GLN A 637 48.48 -13.74 9.65
N PHE A 638 47.85 -13.28 8.56
CA PHE A 638 47.18 -14.16 7.60
C PHE A 638 47.86 -14.16 6.23
N GLU A 639 47.84 -15.31 5.58
CA GLU A 639 48.31 -15.47 4.20
C GLU A 639 47.24 -15.05 3.18
N ILE A 640 47.67 -14.82 1.94
CA ILE A 640 46.78 -14.58 0.80
C ILE A 640 46.26 -15.94 0.30
N PRO A 641 44.92 -16.17 0.28
CA PRO A 641 44.36 -17.44 -0.16
C PRO A 641 44.24 -17.52 -1.69
N THR A 642 44.38 -18.73 -2.21
CA THR A 642 43.99 -19.13 -3.57
C THR A 642 42.51 -19.49 -3.61
N LEU A 643 41.91 -19.48 -4.80
CA LEU A 643 40.53 -19.98 -4.98
C LEU A 643 40.38 -21.44 -4.51
N GLN A 644 41.38 -22.30 -4.75
CA GLN A 644 41.36 -23.70 -4.31
C GLN A 644 41.22 -23.80 -2.78
N GLU A 645 42.00 -23.03 -2.02
CA GLU A 645 41.93 -23.06 -0.55
C GLU A 645 40.59 -22.56 -0.01
N ILE A 646 39.92 -21.65 -0.73
CA ILE A 646 38.59 -21.16 -0.37
C ILE A 646 37.53 -22.24 -0.63
N ILE A 647 37.62 -22.96 -1.76
CA ILE A 647 36.76 -24.11 -2.03
C ILE A 647 36.97 -25.21 -0.98
N ASP A 648 38.23 -25.46 -0.59
CA ASP A 648 38.56 -26.43 0.45
C ASP A 648 37.98 -26.03 1.81
N LEU A 649 37.96 -24.73 2.13
CA LEU A 649 37.34 -24.20 3.34
C LEU A 649 35.83 -24.50 3.38
N VAL A 650 35.07 -24.13 2.34
CA VAL A 650 33.60 -24.34 2.34
C VAL A 650 33.23 -25.81 2.33
N LYS A 651 34.00 -26.66 1.63
CA LYS A 651 33.83 -28.13 1.68
C LYS A 651 34.14 -28.70 3.06
N LYS A 652 35.15 -28.17 3.75
CA LYS A 652 35.47 -28.57 5.12
C LYS A 652 34.34 -28.20 6.07
N VAL A 653 33.79 -26.99 5.97
CA VAL A 653 32.64 -26.56 6.78
C VAL A 653 31.43 -27.47 6.57
N GLU A 654 31.13 -27.82 5.32
CA GLU A 654 30.05 -28.75 5.01
C GLU A 654 30.31 -30.12 5.63
N ALA A 655 31.52 -30.66 5.48
CA ALA A 655 31.87 -31.95 6.05
C ALA A 655 31.81 -31.98 7.59
N THR A 656 32.08 -30.85 8.27
CA THR A 656 32.09 -30.78 9.73
C THR A 656 30.76 -30.39 10.35
N THR A 657 29.94 -29.59 9.66
CA THR A 657 28.71 -28.99 10.22
C THR A 657 27.44 -29.40 9.49
N GLY A 658 27.55 -29.94 8.28
CA GLY A 658 26.42 -30.18 7.36
C GLY A 658 25.91 -28.93 6.66
N LYS A 659 26.41 -27.72 7.00
CA LYS A 659 26.00 -26.47 6.35
C LYS A 659 26.62 -26.34 4.97
N LYS A 660 25.80 -26.10 3.95
CA LYS A 660 26.25 -25.82 2.58
C LYS A 660 26.48 -24.32 2.41
N ILE A 661 27.74 -23.91 2.48
CA ILE A 661 28.14 -22.52 2.19
C ILE A 661 28.45 -22.36 0.71
N GLY A 662 27.97 -21.29 0.10
CA GLY A 662 28.29 -20.93 -1.28
C GLY A 662 29.52 -20.02 -1.40
N ILE A 663 30.05 -19.89 -2.61
CA ILE A 663 31.07 -18.90 -2.96
C ILE A 663 30.53 -17.96 -4.03
N TYR A 664 30.97 -16.71 -3.99
CA TYR A 664 30.53 -15.67 -4.92
C TYR A 664 31.72 -14.99 -5.61
N PRO A 665 32.49 -15.67 -6.48
CA PRO A 665 33.68 -15.07 -7.08
C PRO A 665 33.41 -13.86 -7.96
N GLU A 666 34.19 -12.79 -7.77
CA GLU A 666 34.29 -11.68 -8.73
C GLU A 666 35.52 -11.87 -9.62
N THR A 667 35.41 -11.68 -10.93
CA THR A 667 36.59 -11.54 -11.80
C THR A 667 36.99 -10.07 -11.89
N LYS A 668 38.11 -9.68 -11.27
CA LYS A 668 38.62 -8.30 -11.24
C LYS A 668 39.37 -7.93 -12.51
N HIS A 669 39.06 -6.78 -13.09
CA HIS A 669 39.71 -6.24 -14.31
C HIS A 669 39.96 -7.28 -15.42
N PRO A 670 38.94 -8.02 -15.91
CA PRO A 670 39.13 -9.04 -16.95
C PRO A 670 39.84 -8.52 -18.22
N THR A 671 39.54 -7.30 -18.66
CA THR A 671 40.18 -6.68 -19.82
C THR A 671 41.67 -6.44 -19.58
N TYR A 672 42.05 -5.93 -18.40
CA TYR A 672 43.47 -5.77 -18.02
C TYR A 672 44.18 -7.13 -17.98
N HIS A 673 43.62 -8.12 -17.30
CA HIS A 673 44.23 -9.45 -17.17
C HIS A 673 44.42 -10.12 -18.53
N THR A 674 43.46 -9.96 -19.44
CA THR A 674 43.59 -10.42 -20.83
C THR A 674 44.76 -9.74 -21.55
N SER A 675 44.94 -8.42 -21.37
CA SER A 675 46.01 -7.65 -22.00
C SER A 675 47.42 -8.10 -21.59
N VAL A 676 47.57 -8.65 -20.38
CA VAL A 676 48.83 -9.20 -19.87
C VAL A 676 48.96 -10.72 -20.04
N GLY A 677 48.01 -11.35 -20.73
CA GLY A 677 48.04 -12.80 -21.03
C GLY A 677 47.62 -13.71 -19.87
N LEU A 678 46.83 -13.19 -18.93
CA LEU A 678 46.40 -13.85 -17.70
C LEU A 678 44.87 -13.85 -17.52
N ALA A 679 44.12 -14.05 -18.62
CA ALA A 679 42.65 -14.10 -18.59
C ALA A 679 42.09 -15.04 -17.50
N LEU A 680 41.05 -14.60 -16.80
CA LEU A 680 40.59 -15.20 -15.53
C LEU A 680 39.52 -16.29 -15.71
N GLU A 681 38.74 -16.22 -16.79
CA GLU A 681 37.51 -16.97 -17.01
C GLU A 681 37.77 -18.49 -17.08
N VAL A 682 38.70 -18.89 -17.95
CA VAL A 682 39.03 -20.30 -18.16
C VAL A 682 39.68 -20.93 -16.92
N PRO A 683 40.68 -20.30 -16.26
CA PRO A 683 41.20 -20.79 -14.99
C PRO A 683 40.12 -20.94 -13.91
N LEU A 684 39.22 -19.97 -13.75
CA LEU A 684 38.12 -20.02 -12.77
C LEU A 684 37.22 -21.24 -13.02
N VAL A 685 36.71 -21.38 -14.25
CA VAL A 685 35.82 -22.49 -14.63
C VAL A 685 36.52 -23.85 -14.47
N ASN A 686 37.81 -23.95 -14.82
CA ASN A 686 38.57 -25.17 -14.66
C ASN A 686 38.73 -25.56 -13.19
N ILE A 687 39.00 -24.61 -12.29
CA ILE A 687 39.11 -24.87 -10.85
C ILE A 687 37.77 -25.36 -10.29
N LEU A 688 36.66 -24.70 -10.64
CA LEU A 688 35.32 -25.11 -10.20
C LEU A 688 34.97 -26.53 -10.66
N LYS A 689 35.17 -26.83 -11.96
CA LYS A 689 34.92 -28.16 -12.55
C LYS A 689 35.82 -29.24 -11.95
N ALA A 690 37.12 -28.98 -11.80
CA ALA A 690 38.05 -29.92 -11.19
C ALA A 690 37.68 -30.28 -9.74
N ASN A 691 36.99 -29.36 -9.06
CA ASN A 691 36.51 -29.55 -7.70
C ASN A 691 35.10 -30.14 -7.61
N ASN A 692 34.39 -30.37 -8.71
CA ASN A 692 32.96 -30.67 -8.71
C ASN A 692 32.14 -29.66 -7.89
N PHE A 693 32.50 -28.37 -7.97
CA PHE A 693 31.86 -27.28 -7.22
C PHE A 693 31.21 -26.31 -8.22
N THR A 694 30.20 -26.82 -8.93
CA THR A 694 29.45 -26.12 -9.97
C THR A 694 27.94 -26.21 -9.72
N ASP A 695 27.54 -26.32 -8.46
CA ASP A 695 26.13 -26.33 -8.06
C ASP A 695 25.59 -24.89 -8.19
N PRO A 696 24.59 -24.62 -9.05
CA PRO A 696 24.09 -23.28 -9.30
C PRO A 696 23.47 -22.63 -8.04
N SER A 697 23.10 -23.42 -7.02
CA SER A 697 22.65 -22.86 -5.74
C SER A 697 23.79 -22.51 -4.78
N ARG A 698 25.06 -22.72 -5.18
CA ARG A 698 26.25 -22.53 -4.32
C ARG A 698 27.38 -21.74 -4.98
N VAL A 699 27.23 -21.36 -6.25
CA VAL A 699 28.21 -20.56 -6.97
C VAL A 699 27.48 -19.48 -7.75
N PHE A 700 27.79 -18.23 -7.43
CA PHE A 700 27.51 -17.09 -8.29
C PHE A 700 28.83 -16.57 -8.83
N ILE A 701 28.88 -16.09 -10.06
CA ILE A 701 30.07 -15.39 -10.59
C ILE A 701 29.67 -13.97 -10.97
N GLN A 702 30.45 -12.97 -10.54
CA GLN A 702 30.18 -11.57 -10.83
C GLN A 702 31.31 -10.86 -11.56
N SER A 703 30.94 -9.82 -12.31
CA SER A 703 31.90 -8.89 -12.88
C SER A 703 31.23 -7.54 -13.20
N PHE A 704 32.04 -6.49 -13.19
CA PHE A 704 31.71 -5.19 -13.75
C PHE A 704 31.70 -5.19 -15.29
N GLU A 705 32.53 -6.04 -15.93
CA GLU A 705 32.68 -6.05 -17.40
C GLU A 705 31.66 -6.97 -18.09
N VAL A 706 30.98 -6.45 -19.11
CA VAL A 706 29.88 -7.12 -19.82
C VAL A 706 30.39 -8.27 -20.71
N GLY A 707 31.47 -8.05 -21.45
CA GLY A 707 32.06 -9.02 -22.37
C GLY A 707 32.60 -10.27 -21.65
N ASN A 708 33.11 -10.07 -20.43
CA ASN A 708 33.55 -11.15 -19.55
C ASN A 708 32.40 -12.08 -19.16
N LEU A 709 31.27 -11.51 -18.69
CA LEU A 709 30.09 -12.29 -18.32
C LEU A 709 29.49 -13.03 -19.52
N LYS A 710 29.39 -12.38 -20.68
CA LYS A 710 28.97 -13.03 -21.94
C LYS A 710 29.86 -14.23 -22.30
N THR A 711 31.16 -14.16 -22.00
CA THR A 711 32.09 -15.27 -22.21
C THR A 711 31.86 -16.39 -21.19
N LEU A 712 31.72 -16.06 -19.91
CA LEU A 712 31.45 -17.03 -18.84
C LEU A 712 30.13 -17.79 -19.04
N ASN A 713 29.09 -17.11 -19.55
CA ASN A 713 27.78 -17.70 -19.85
C ASN A 713 27.88 -18.85 -20.87
N GLN A 714 28.92 -18.88 -21.70
CA GLN A 714 29.17 -19.96 -22.65
C GLN A 714 30.01 -21.12 -22.07
N LEU A 715 30.66 -20.91 -20.91
CA LEU A 715 31.66 -21.83 -20.35
C LEU A 715 31.15 -22.64 -19.15
N ILE A 716 30.19 -22.12 -18.40
CA ILE A 716 29.68 -22.73 -17.17
C ILE A 716 28.20 -22.38 -16.95
N ASP A 717 27.45 -23.33 -16.41
CA ASP A 717 26.04 -23.21 -16.07
C ASP A 717 25.90 -22.95 -14.57
N VAL A 718 26.20 -21.70 -14.16
CA VAL A 718 26.00 -21.18 -12.80
C VAL A 718 25.50 -19.74 -12.90
N PRO A 719 24.74 -19.24 -11.93
CA PRO A 719 24.24 -17.87 -11.95
C PRO A 719 25.34 -16.82 -12.15
N LEU A 720 25.13 -15.93 -13.12
CA LEU A 720 26.03 -14.82 -13.44
C LEU A 720 25.42 -13.48 -13.03
N ILE A 721 26.25 -12.57 -12.52
CA ILE A 721 25.77 -11.35 -11.88
C ILE A 721 26.51 -10.14 -12.45
N GLN A 722 25.76 -9.25 -13.10
CA GLN A 722 26.28 -8.01 -13.63
C GLN A 722 26.41 -6.96 -12.52
N LEU A 723 27.63 -6.54 -12.19
CA LEU A 723 27.86 -5.46 -11.24
C LEU A 723 27.67 -4.09 -11.88
N TYR A 724 27.17 -3.12 -11.11
CA TYR A 724 26.99 -1.74 -11.54
C TYR A 724 27.58 -0.76 -10.53
N ASP A 725 28.35 0.22 -11.01
CA ASP A 725 28.97 1.24 -10.16
C ASP A 725 28.70 2.67 -10.64
N ALA A 726 28.98 3.63 -9.77
CA ALA A 726 29.01 5.05 -10.06
C ALA A 726 30.20 5.70 -9.32
N ASP A 727 30.66 6.86 -9.77
CA ASP A 727 31.81 7.54 -9.17
C ASP A 727 31.47 8.09 -7.77
N ASP A 728 30.32 8.76 -7.65
CA ASP A 728 29.77 9.26 -6.38
C ASP A 728 28.28 9.63 -6.54
N VAL A 729 27.67 10.11 -5.47
CA VAL A 729 26.37 10.79 -5.48
C VAL A 729 26.57 12.31 -5.44
N ALA A 730 26.00 13.01 -6.41
CA ALA A 730 25.96 14.46 -6.43
C ALA A 730 25.13 15.02 -5.26
N LEU A 731 25.33 16.31 -4.95
CA LEU A 731 24.67 16.99 -3.83
C LEU A 731 23.14 16.86 -3.85
N ASP A 732 22.53 16.82 -5.04
CA ASP A 732 21.08 16.71 -5.24
C ASP A 732 20.52 15.29 -5.15
N GLY A 733 21.39 14.28 -5.01
CA GLY A 733 21.04 12.86 -4.95
C GLY A 733 21.17 12.12 -6.29
N SER A 734 21.50 12.80 -7.38
CA SER A 734 21.78 12.16 -8.67
C SER A 734 23.12 11.43 -8.67
N LEU A 735 23.24 10.34 -9.44
CA LEU A 735 24.49 9.57 -9.52
C LEU A 735 25.44 10.15 -10.57
N ILE A 736 26.73 10.12 -10.27
CA ILE A 736 27.80 10.45 -11.23
C ILE A 736 28.16 9.15 -11.95
N GLU A 737 27.51 8.94 -13.10
CA GLU A 737 27.57 7.67 -13.83
C GLU A 737 28.94 7.41 -14.48
N ILE A 738 29.33 6.13 -14.50
CA ILE A 738 30.57 5.67 -15.15
C ILE A 738 30.29 4.56 -16.15
N GLN A 739 31.29 4.29 -16.99
CA GLN A 739 31.22 3.31 -18.08
C GLN A 739 31.97 2.01 -17.71
N PRO A 740 31.42 0.81 -18.04
CA PRO A 740 32.17 -0.43 -17.99
C PRO A 740 33.49 -0.32 -18.77
N TYR A 741 34.61 -0.78 -18.22
CA TYR A 741 35.90 -0.54 -18.87
C TYR A 741 36.04 -1.25 -20.24
N ASP A 742 35.44 -2.42 -20.40
CA ASP A 742 35.39 -3.12 -21.68
C ASP A 742 34.58 -2.36 -22.75
N PHE A 743 33.62 -1.53 -22.34
CA PHE A 743 32.93 -0.58 -23.23
C PHE A 743 33.86 0.55 -23.67
N VAL A 744 34.70 1.08 -22.76
CA VAL A 744 35.73 2.07 -23.10
C VAL A 744 36.65 1.52 -24.21
N VAL A 745 37.13 0.28 -24.03
CA VAL A 745 38.07 -0.36 -24.97
C VAL A 745 37.41 -0.69 -26.32
N SER A 746 36.15 -1.14 -26.30
CA SER A 746 35.40 -1.46 -27.53
C SER A 746 34.83 -0.23 -28.25
N GLY A 747 34.82 0.94 -27.58
CA GLY A 747 34.28 2.18 -28.12
C GLY A 747 32.76 2.33 -27.99
N ASP A 748 32.09 1.42 -27.27
CA ASP A 748 30.71 1.60 -26.83
C ASP A 748 30.64 2.86 -25.94
N LYS A 749 29.53 3.59 -25.95
CA LYS A 749 29.34 4.85 -25.21
C LYS A 749 28.37 4.74 -24.04
N ARG A 750 27.76 3.58 -23.87
CA ARG A 750 26.83 3.31 -22.77
C ARG A 750 27.55 3.29 -21.42
N THR A 751 26.84 3.75 -20.41
CA THR A 751 27.22 3.74 -18.99
C THR A 751 26.43 2.67 -18.23
N TYR A 752 26.71 2.49 -16.95
CA TYR A 752 25.85 1.65 -16.11
C TYR A 752 24.42 2.18 -15.96
N ALA A 753 24.17 3.48 -16.19
CA ALA A 753 22.81 4.01 -16.26
C ALA A 753 22.00 3.38 -17.39
N ASP A 754 22.62 3.25 -18.58
CA ASP A 754 21.97 2.68 -19.76
C ASP A 754 21.63 1.19 -19.54
N LEU A 755 22.50 0.46 -18.83
CA LEU A 755 22.29 -0.96 -18.49
C LEU A 755 21.22 -1.18 -17.39
N ARG A 756 20.87 -0.15 -16.62
CA ARG A 756 19.86 -0.19 -15.56
C ARG A 756 18.48 0.29 -15.99
N THR A 757 18.31 0.69 -17.25
CA THR A 757 16.97 0.93 -17.85
C THR A 757 16.24 -0.39 -18.08
N PRO A 758 14.90 -0.41 -18.21
CA PRO A 758 14.17 -1.63 -18.56
C PRO A 758 14.72 -2.34 -19.82
N GLU A 759 15.09 -1.60 -20.85
CA GLU A 759 15.71 -2.14 -22.06
C GLU A 759 17.12 -2.70 -21.80
N GLY A 760 17.91 -2.01 -20.98
CA GLY A 760 19.23 -2.46 -20.55
C GLY A 760 19.17 -3.75 -19.73
N LEU A 761 18.23 -3.83 -18.79
CA LEU A 761 17.99 -5.01 -17.96
C LEU A 761 17.52 -6.21 -18.81
N ALA A 762 16.69 -5.97 -19.82
CA ALA A 762 16.33 -7.01 -20.79
C ALA A 762 17.54 -7.52 -21.59
N GLU A 763 18.52 -6.67 -21.92
CA GLU A 763 19.80 -7.13 -22.50
C GLU A 763 20.60 -7.95 -21.48
N VAL A 764 20.69 -7.49 -20.24
CA VAL A 764 21.46 -8.14 -19.17
C VAL A 764 20.92 -9.56 -18.92
N ALA A 765 19.59 -9.74 -18.91
CA ALA A 765 18.93 -11.04 -18.79
C ALA A 765 19.28 -12.06 -19.90
N THR A 766 19.93 -11.63 -20.99
CA THR A 766 20.42 -12.56 -22.02
C THR A 766 21.73 -13.25 -21.67
N TYR A 767 22.46 -12.73 -20.68
CA TYR A 767 23.78 -13.24 -20.30
C TYR A 767 24.06 -13.31 -18.81
N ALA A 768 23.19 -12.76 -17.97
CA ALA A 768 23.27 -12.79 -16.52
C ALA A 768 21.91 -13.16 -15.92
N ASP A 769 21.95 -13.74 -14.72
CA ASP A 769 20.80 -14.17 -13.93
C ASP A 769 20.44 -13.15 -12.84
N GLY A 770 21.28 -12.12 -12.67
CA GLY A 770 21.03 -11.04 -11.74
C GLY A 770 21.97 -9.86 -11.91
N ILE A 771 21.74 -8.84 -11.08
CA ILE A 771 22.52 -7.61 -10.99
C ILE A 771 23.02 -7.41 -9.56
N GLY A 772 24.22 -6.87 -9.43
CA GLY A 772 24.77 -6.41 -8.15
C GLY A 772 25.02 -4.92 -8.21
N PRO A 773 24.00 -4.07 -7.96
CA PRO A 773 24.16 -2.63 -8.01
C PRO A 773 24.81 -2.09 -6.74
N TRP A 774 25.52 -0.97 -6.84
CA TRP A 774 25.79 -0.16 -5.67
C TRP A 774 24.46 0.27 -5.00
N LYS A 775 24.36 0.15 -3.67
CA LYS A 775 23.11 0.39 -2.91
C LYS A 775 22.47 1.76 -3.16
N ARG A 776 23.29 2.76 -3.51
CA ARG A 776 22.80 4.13 -3.83
C ARG A 776 22.05 4.23 -5.16
N MET A 777 22.13 3.21 -6.02
CA MET A 777 21.30 3.10 -7.21
C MET A 777 19.85 2.71 -6.90
N ILE A 778 19.60 2.15 -5.71
CA ILE A 778 18.28 1.77 -5.24
C ILE A 778 17.76 2.87 -4.29
N VAL A 779 18.51 3.18 -3.23
CA VAL A 779 18.20 4.26 -2.29
C VAL A 779 19.38 5.22 -2.23
N SER A 780 19.27 6.32 -2.98
CA SER A 780 20.29 7.36 -3.02
C SER A 780 20.27 8.23 -1.76
N VAL A 781 21.23 9.14 -1.67
CA VAL A 781 21.39 10.07 -0.55
C VAL A 781 21.61 11.50 -1.05
N LYS A 782 20.99 12.47 -0.40
CA LYS A 782 21.09 13.89 -0.73
C LYS A 782 21.83 14.64 0.38
N GLY A 783 22.80 15.46 -0.01
CA GLY A 783 23.53 16.31 0.93
C GLY A 783 22.78 17.60 1.27
N VAL A 784 23.23 18.25 2.34
CA VAL A 784 22.76 19.57 2.76
C VAL A 784 23.80 20.60 2.34
N ASP A 785 23.37 21.68 1.72
CA ASP A 785 24.18 22.88 1.46
C ASP A 785 23.35 24.09 1.89
N ALA A 786 23.35 24.36 3.20
CA ALA A 786 22.58 25.45 3.80
C ALA A 786 23.17 26.82 3.45
N ASN A 787 24.45 26.86 3.06
CA ASN A 787 25.19 28.08 2.81
C ASN A 787 25.22 28.47 1.30
N ASN A 788 24.77 27.57 0.42
CA ASN A 788 24.71 27.66 -1.04
C ASN A 788 26.08 27.88 -1.72
N ASP A 789 27.16 27.29 -1.21
CA ASP A 789 28.49 27.34 -1.83
C ASP A 789 28.77 26.17 -2.80
N GLY A 790 27.82 25.25 -2.94
CA GLY A 790 27.92 24.06 -3.77
C GLY A 790 28.71 22.92 -3.10
N ILE A 791 29.03 23.04 -1.82
CA ILE A 791 29.74 22.05 -1.02
C ILE A 791 28.78 21.52 0.04
N ALA A 792 28.78 20.20 0.27
CA ALA A 792 27.97 19.61 1.32
C ALA A 792 28.50 20.05 2.71
N ASP A 793 27.58 20.45 3.59
CA ASP A 793 27.85 20.83 4.97
C ASP A 793 28.12 19.60 5.85
N ASP A 794 28.98 19.76 6.86
CA ASP A 794 29.12 18.83 7.98
C ASP A 794 27.99 19.10 8.98
N VAL A 795 26.90 18.36 8.83
CA VAL A 795 25.65 18.59 9.58
C VAL A 795 25.78 18.10 11.02
N ASN A 796 26.57 17.06 11.24
CA ASN A 796 26.73 16.44 12.57
C ASN A 796 27.90 17.02 13.39
N GLY A 797 28.80 17.79 12.76
CA GLY A 797 29.91 18.49 13.40
C GLY A 797 31.10 17.61 13.76
N ASP A 798 31.27 16.45 13.11
CA ASP A 798 32.37 15.51 13.35
C ASP A 798 33.66 15.85 12.58
N GLY A 799 33.62 16.88 11.73
CA GLY A 799 34.72 17.36 10.91
C GLY A 799 34.89 16.61 9.58
N ALA A 800 33.95 15.75 9.18
CA ALA A 800 34.01 14.99 7.94
C ALA A 800 32.64 14.86 7.26
N VAL A 801 32.48 15.46 6.09
CA VAL A 801 31.27 15.32 5.27
C VAL A 801 31.19 13.91 4.68
N ASN A 802 30.22 13.12 5.11
CA ASN A 802 30.01 11.74 4.68
C ASN A 802 28.52 11.36 4.65
N ASP A 803 28.17 10.08 4.53
CA ASP A 803 26.76 9.69 4.43
C ASP A 803 25.97 10.00 5.71
N ALA A 804 26.62 10.10 6.87
CA ALA A 804 25.99 10.51 8.12
C ALA A 804 25.45 11.95 8.09
N ASP A 805 25.89 12.77 7.13
CA ASP A 805 25.41 14.15 6.90
C ASP A 805 24.33 14.24 5.83
N LYS A 806 24.02 13.11 5.18
CA LYS A 806 23.08 13.03 4.09
C LYS A 806 21.76 12.41 4.53
N THR A 807 20.71 12.73 3.79
CA THR A 807 19.36 12.15 3.98
C THR A 807 19.01 11.26 2.80
N ILE A 808 18.25 10.20 3.02
CA ILE A 808 17.85 9.28 1.94
C ILE A 808 16.87 9.93 0.96
N THR A 809 16.93 9.52 -0.30
CA THR A 809 15.90 9.83 -1.30
C THR A 809 14.86 8.70 -1.36
N PRO A 810 13.68 8.91 -1.98
CA PRO A 810 12.78 7.81 -2.32
C PRO A 810 13.50 6.72 -3.14
N PRO A 811 13.11 5.45 -2.99
CA PRO A 811 13.69 4.34 -3.74
C PRO A 811 13.39 4.46 -5.24
N THR A 812 14.30 3.97 -6.07
CA THR A 812 14.11 3.85 -7.53
C THR A 812 13.27 2.61 -7.88
N SER A 813 12.82 2.50 -9.14
CA SER A 813 12.12 1.31 -9.66
C SER A 813 13.04 0.12 -9.95
N LEU A 814 14.36 0.25 -9.74
CA LEU A 814 15.36 -0.70 -10.23
C LEU A 814 15.11 -2.15 -9.81
N ILE A 815 14.65 -2.39 -8.56
CA ILE A 815 14.32 -3.75 -8.10
C ILE A 815 13.15 -4.32 -8.92
N THR A 816 12.05 -3.58 -9.02
CA THR A 816 10.86 -3.99 -9.76
C THR A 816 11.15 -4.18 -11.24
N ASP A 817 11.95 -3.30 -11.85
CA ASP A 817 12.33 -3.41 -13.26
C ASP A 817 13.22 -4.62 -13.51
N ALA A 818 14.18 -4.91 -12.62
CA ALA A 818 15.05 -6.09 -12.71
C ALA A 818 14.26 -7.38 -12.53
N HIS A 819 13.36 -7.44 -11.54
CA HIS A 819 12.48 -8.59 -11.33
C HIS A 819 11.55 -8.83 -12.52
N SER A 820 11.04 -7.77 -13.14
CA SER A 820 10.23 -7.87 -14.36
C SER A 820 11.01 -8.46 -15.54
N ALA A 821 12.34 -8.27 -15.56
CA ALA A 821 13.25 -8.90 -16.51
C ALA A 821 13.72 -10.31 -16.08
N GLY A 822 13.31 -10.79 -14.89
CA GLY A 822 13.70 -12.09 -14.35
C GLY A 822 15.08 -12.12 -13.70
N LEU A 823 15.63 -10.97 -13.28
CA LEU A 823 16.97 -10.82 -12.72
C LEU A 823 16.94 -10.71 -11.19
N LEU A 824 17.79 -11.47 -10.50
CA LEU A 824 18.06 -11.29 -9.05
C LEU A 824 18.73 -9.93 -8.78
N VAL A 825 18.56 -9.36 -7.58
CA VAL A 825 19.15 -8.08 -7.19
C VAL A 825 19.92 -8.22 -5.87
N HIS A 826 21.26 -8.15 -5.96
CA HIS A 826 22.18 -8.32 -4.82
C HIS A 826 23.05 -7.08 -4.57
N PRO A 827 22.54 -6.01 -3.93
CA PRO A 827 23.28 -4.76 -3.80
C PRO A 827 24.48 -4.83 -2.86
N TYR A 828 25.45 -3.94 -3.12
CA TYR A 828 26.64 -3.75 -2.29
C TYR A 828 26.82 -2.28 -1.88
N THR A 829 27.49 -1.91 -0.78
CA THR A 829 27.86 -2.76 0.36
C THR A 829 27.27 -2.15 1.63
N PHE A 830 26.65 -3.00 2.46
CA PHE A 830 26.14 -2.63 3.77
C PHE A 830 27.26 -2.70 4.82
N ARG A 831 27.33 -1.69 5.70
CA ARG A 831 28.42 -1.48 6.64
C ARG A 831 27.89 -0.94 7.97
N ASN A 832 28.52 -1.35 9.08
CA ASN A 832 28.10 -0.93 10.41
C ASN A 832 28.64 0.45 10.79
N GLU A 833 29.74 0.88 10.18
CA GLU A 833 30.37 2.14 10.53
C GLU A 833 29.46 3.32 10.12
N GLY A 834 29.16 4.19 11.10
CA GLY A 834 28.19 5.29 10.93
C GLY A 834 28.46 6.20 9.73
N ARG A 835 29.71 6.32 9.29
CA ARG A 835 30.10 7.13 8.12
C ARG A 835 29.54 6.66 6.78
N TYR A 836 29.01 5.44 6.74
CA TYR A 836 28.38 4.82 5.58
C TYR A 836 26.85 4.70 5.71
N LEU A 837 26.29 5.18 6.82
CA LEU A 837 24.87 5.14 7.13
C LEU A 837 24.30 6.55 6.95
N ALA A 838 23.21 6.65 6.19
CA ALA A 838 22.46 7.89 6.11
C ALA A 838 21.92 8.31 7.49
N SER A 839 21.78 9.62 7.72
CA SER A 839 21.30 10.17 8.98
C SER A 839 19.94 9.60 9.42
N ASP A 840 19.08 9.25 8.46
CA ASP A 840 17.75 8.64 8.67
C ASP A 840 17.79 7.34 9.50
N TYR A 841 18.86 6.56 9.37
CA TYR A 841 19.01 5.29 10.09
C TYR A 841 19.51 5.48 11.54
N LYS A 842 19.83 6.71 11.95
CA LYS A 842 20.23 7.05 13.33
C LYS A 842 21.37 6.19 13.87
N GLY A 843 22.29 5.80 12.99
CA GLY A 843 23.43 4.93 13.30
C GLY A 843 23.09 3.45 13.52
N ASP A 844 21.87 2.99 13.21
CA ASP A 844 21.50 1.58 13.26
C ASP A 844 21.60 0.93 11.85
N PRO A 845 22.63 0.11 11.58
CA PRO A 845 22.79 -0.55 10.28
C PRO A 845 21.71 -1.61 9.98
N GLU A 846 21.05 -2.16 11.00
CA GLU A 846 19.97 -3.13 10.75
C GLU A 846 18.76 -2.46 10.11
N LEU A 847 18.49 -1.18 10.41
CA LEU A 847 17.39 -0.44 9.79
C LEU A 847 17.60 -0.24 8.29
N GLU A 848 18.84 0.04 7.87
CA GLU A 848 19.20 0.15 6.45
C GLU A 848 18.97 -1.20 5.75
N ILE A 849 19.51 -2.29 6.30
CA ILE A 849 19.37 -3.62 5.68
C ILE A 849 17.90 -4.05 5.62
N ARG A 850 17.13 -3.86 6.69
CA ARG A 850 15.69 -4.17 6.73
C ARG A 850 14.92 -3.42 5.66
N GLN A 851 15.22 -2.14 5.42
CA GLN A 851 14.57 -1.37 4.36
C GLN A 851 14.79 -2.01 2.99
N PHE A 852 16.02 -2.39 2.66
CA PHE A 852 16.32 -3.01 1.37
C PHE A 852 15.68 -4.39 1.22
N ILE A 853 15.62 -5.18 2.29
CA ILE A 853 14.86 -6.44 2.30
C ILE A 853 13.38 -6.19 2.01
N SER A 854 12.76 -5.22 2.67
CA SER A 854 11.34 -4.88 2.44
C SER A 854 11.08 -4.31 1.04
N LEU A 855 12.09 -3.71 0.40
CA LEU A 855 12.03 -3.28 -1.01
C LEU A 855 12.14 -4.45 -2.00
N GLY A 856 12.63 -5.62 -1.57
CA GLY A 856 12.65 -6.83 -2.39
C GLY A 856 14.03 -7.30 -2.87
N VAL A 857 15.14 -6.89 -2.23
CA VAL A 857 16.45 -7.42 -2.62
C VAL A 857 16.54 -8.93 -2.36
N ASP A 858 17.08 -9.70 -3.31
CA ASP A 858 17.19 -11.17 -3.24
C ASP A 858 18.39 -11.65 -2.41
N GLY A 859 19.27 -10.71 -2.06
CA GLY A 859 20.48 -10.93 -1.29
C GLY A 859 21.22 -9.62 -1.12
N PHE A 860 22.26 -9.58 -0.30
CA PHE A 860 23.04 -8.35 -0.12
C PHE A 860 24.45 -8.61 0.39
N PHE A 861 25.37 -7.77 -0.06
CA PHE A 861 26.77 -7.79 0.34
C PHE A 861 26.98 -6.97 1.60
N THR A 862 27.53 -7.59 2.66
CA THR A 862 27.84 -6.90 3.91
C THR A 862 29.23 -7.26 4.42
N ASP A 863 29.92 -6.25 4.96
CA ASP A 863 31.20 -6.44 5.66
C ASP A 863 30.98 -7.08 7.06
N PHE A 864 29.72 -7.14 7.53
CA PHE A 864 29.31 -7.57 8.87
C PHE A 864 28.18 -8.62 8.79
N ALA A 865 28.52 -9.84 8.36
CA ALA A 865 27.55 -10.94 8.18
C ALA A 865 26.60 -11.16 9.36
N GLY A 866 27.07 -11.00 10.61
CA GLY A 866 26.22 -11.15 11.79
C GLY A 866 25.10 -10.10 11.88
N THR A 867 25.38 -8.85 11.50
CA THR A 867 24.37 -7.79 11.41
C THR A 867 23.40 -8.05 10.26
N GLY A 868 23.92 -8.48 9.11
CA GLY A 868 23.10 -8.88 7.97
C GLY A 868 22.12 -10.01 8.30
N LYS A 869 22.62 -11.07 8.95
CA LYS A 869 21.80 -12.18 9.43
C LYS A 869 20.73 -11.72 10.41
N ALA A 870 21.08 -10.88 11.39
CA ALA A 870 20.10 -10.39 12.36
C ALA A 870 18.97 -9.58 11.70
N ALA A 871 19.31 -8.72 10.73
CA ALA A 871 18.34 -7.95 9.97
C ALA A 871 17.43 -8.85 9.11
N ARG A 872 18.01 -9.82 8.39
CA ARG A 872 17.23 -10.80 7.61
C ARG A 872 16.31 -11.62 8.48
N ASP A 873 16.85 -12.23 9.53
CA ASP A 873 16.09 -13.08 10.45
C ASP A 873 14.96 -12.29 11.13
N PHE A 874 15.12 -10.99 11.37
CA PHE A 874 14.06 -10.15 11.91
C PHE A 874 12.87 -10.00 10.96
N VAL A 875 13.12 -9.82 9.66
CA VAL A 875 12.06 -9.69 8.64
C VAL A 875 11.41 -11.04 8.34
N THR A 876 12.22 -12.11 8.36
CA THR A 876 11.84 -13.48 8.00
C THR A 876 11.48 -14.35 9.22
N GLN A 877 11.25 -13.74 10.39
CA GLN A 877 10.87 -14.47 11.60
C GLN A 877 9.66 -15.36 11.31
N GLU A 878 9.70 -16.63 11.74
CA GLU A 878 8.64 -17.61 11.48
C GLU A 878 7.28 -17.20 12.06
N PHE A 879 7.26 -16.45 13.16
CA PHE A 879 6.05 -16.11 13.89
C PHE A 879 5.90 -14.61 14.11
N VAL A 880 4.65 -14.15 14.15
CA VAL A 880 4.29 -12.80 14.58
C VAL A 880 4.35 -12.72 16.11
N ARG A 881 5.07 -11.75 16.63
CA ARG A 881 5.31 -11.57 18.07
C ARG A 881 5.29 -10.10 18.43
N SER A 882 4.42 -9.74 19.37
CA SER A 882 4.48 -8.45 20.04
C SER A 882 5.51 -8.48 21.19
N PRO A 883 5.90 -7.33 21.77
CA PRO A 883 6.88 -7.26 22.85
C PRO A 883 6.49 -8.03 24.13
N ASP A 884 5.20 -8.27 24.35
CA ASP A 884 4.71 -8.98 25.54
C ASP A 884 4.69 -10.51 25.39
N ASN A 885 5.14 -11.01 24.24
CA ASN A 885 5.19 -12.43 23.94
C ASN A 885 6.08 -13.18 24.96
N PRO A 886 5.66 -14.35 25.46
CA PRO A 886 6.41 -15.14 26.44
C PRO A 886 7.85 -15.49 26.03
N ALA A 887 8.13 -15.60 24.72
CA ALA A 887 9.47 -15.83 24.20
C ALA A 887 10.48 -14.74 24.60
N PHE A 888 9.99 -13.53 24.90
CA PHE A 888 10.81 -12.38 25.29
C PHE A 888 10.79 -12.09 26.79
N ALA A 889 10.22 -12.97 27.63
CA ALA A 889 10.04 -12.73 29.06
C ALA A 889 11.35 -12.43 29.83
N ASN A 890 12.50 -12.90 29.32
CA ASN A 890 13.82 -12.71 29.92
C ASN A 890 14.60 -11.50 29.38
N LEU A 891 14.03 -10.75 28.44
CA LEU A 891 14.66 -9.58 27.83
C LEU A 891 14.28 -8.29 28.58
N SER A 892 15.13 -7.27 28.50
CA SER A 892 14.76 -5.91 28.94
C SER A 892 13.69 -5.32 28.00
N GLU A 893 12.95 -4.31 28.46
CA GLU A 893 11.89 -3.71 27.62
C GLU A 893 12.39 -3.12 26.30
N ALA A 894 13.60 -2.57 26.27
CA ALA A 894 14.20 -2.07 25.03
C ALA A 894 14.50 -3.21 24.04
N GLU A 895 15.00 -4.35 24.56
CA GLU A 895 15.30 -5.53 23.75
C GLU A 895 14.02 -6.21 23.23
N LYS A 896 12.96 -6.25 24.04
CA LYS A 896 11.64 -6.75 23.61
C LYS A 896 11.11 -5.97 22.41
N VAL A 897 11.11 -4.63 22.51
CA VAL A 897 10.64 -3.76 21.42
C VAL A 897 11.49 -3.90 20.17
N LYS A 898 12.83 -4.04 20.31
CA LYS A 898 13.72 -4.24 19.16
C LYS A 898 13.54 -5.60 18.48
N SER A 899 13.15 -6.63 19.23
CA SER A 899 13.05 -8.02 18.75
C SER A 899 11.67 -8.38 18.17
N ALA A 900 10.61 -7.71 18.64
CA ALA A 900 9.24 -7.92 18.18
C ALA A 900 9.04 -7.44 16.73
N ASN A 901 8.39 -8.26 15.90
CA ASN A 901 7.99 -7.92 14.53
C ASN A 901 6.55 -7.39 14.45
N LEU A 902 5.87 -7.24 15.58
CA LEU A 902 4.58 -6.60 15.70
C LEU A 902 4.65 -5.54 16.82
N PRO A 903 4.01 -4.37 16.68
CA PRO A 903 3.97 -3.42 17.78
C PRO A 903 3.24 -3.99 19.01
N ARG A 904 3.48 -3.37 20.17
CA ARG A 904 2.80 -3.75 21.42
C ARG A 904 1.31 -3.48 21.30
N SER A 905 0.52 -4.42 21.80
CA SER A 905 -0.94 -4.36 21.74
C SER A 905 -1.42 -4.03 20.34
N LYS A 906 -1.13 -4.96 19.42
CA LYS A 906 -1.56 -4.90 18.01
C LYS A 906 -1.81 -6.30 17.42
N GLY A 907 -2.13 -7.27 18.29
CA GLY A 907 -2.27 -8.68 17.91
C GLY A 907 -3.59 -8.96 17.22
N PHE A 908 -4.33 -9.99 17.63
CA PHE A 908 -5.65 -10.21 17.04
C PHE A 908 -6.68 -9.28 17.67
N GLU A 909 -7.39 -8.51 16.84
CA GLU A 909 -8.59 -7.77 17.27
C GLU A 909 -9.83 -8.54 16.83
N GLY A 910 -9.90 -8.88 15.53
CA GLY A 910 -11.07 -9.53 14.93
C GLY A 910 -10.80 -10.98 14.58
N MET A 911 -11.78 -11.85 14.84
CA MET A 911 -11.79 -13.22 14.33
C MET A 911 -13.15 -13.58 13.77
N ALA A 912 -13.24 -14.30 12.67
CA ALA A 912 -14.51 -14.77 12.12
C ALA A 912 -14.50 -16.27 11.84
N LEU A 913 -15.58 -16.96 12.19
CA LEU A 913 -15.84 -18.31 11.71
C LEU A 913 -16.75 -18.19 10.50
N ASN A 914 -16.39 -18.83 9.37
CA ASN A 914 -17.24 -18.84 8.19
C ASN A 914 -18.60 -19.51 8.45
N ALA A 915 -19.57 -19.30 7.54
CA ALA A 915 -20.92 -19.81 7.70
C ALA A 915 -20.99 -21.35 7.74
N THR A 916 -20.13 -22.06 6.99
CA THR A 916 -20.01 -23.53 7.08
C THR A 916 -19.40 -24.02 8.39
N GLY A 917 -18.73 -23.16 9.15
CA GLY A 917 -18.16 -23.48 10.46
C GLY A 917 -16.88 -24.30 10.42
N ASP A 918 -16.19 -24.35 9.28
CA ASP A 918 -14.99 -25.18 9.06
C ASP A 918 -13.70 -24.39 8.82
N LYS A 919 -13.78 -23.05 8.73
CA LYS A 919 -12.61 -22.15 8.62
C LYS A 919 -12.76 -20.95 9.54
N LEU A 920 -11.67 -20.63 10.21
CA LEU A 920 -11.53 -19.50 11.11
C LEU A 920 -10.57 -18.49 10.48
N TYR A 921 -10.92 -17.22 10.50
CA TYR A 921 -10.12 -16.13 9.94
C TYR A 921 -9.71 -15.21 11.08
N THR A 922 -8.44 -14.85 11.14
CA THR A 922 -7.87 -14.01 12.20
C THR A 922 -7.27 -12.75 11.60
N LEU A 923 -7.75 -11.57 12.00
CA LEU A 923 -7.28 -10.27 11.51
C LEU A 923 -6.37 -9.62 12.57
N LEU A 924 -5.13 -9.33 12.17
CA LEU A 924 -4.22 -8.52 12.98
C LEU A 924 -4.73 -7.08 13.08
N GLU A 925 -4.58 -6.46 14.25
CA GLU A 925 -4.94 -5.06 14.49
C GLU A 925 -3.89 -4.09 13.92
N GLY A 926 -2.60 -4.48 13.96
CA GLY A 926 -1.50 -3.67 13.46
C GLY A 926 -0.68 -4.34 12.37
N ALA A 927 0.00 -3.50 11.58
CA ALA A 927 0.91 -3.95 10.55
C ALA A 927 2.16 -4.59 11.16
N ILE A 928 2.73 -5.56 10.43
CA ILE A 928 4.05 -6.11 10.74
C ILE A 928 5.08 -4.99 10.63
N VAL A 929 6.00 -4.89 11.59
CA VAL A 929 7.00 -3.82 11.68
C VAL A 929 7.91 -3.77 10.45
N SER A 930 8.21 -4.93 9.86
CA SER A 930 9.02 -5.04 8.64
C SER A 930 8.25 -4.84 7.33
N ASP A 931 6.93 -4.68 7.39
CA ASP A 931 6.14 -4.41 6.19
C ASP A 931 6.44 -2.99 5.67
N SER A 932 6.81 -2.86 4.39
CA SER A 932 6.99 -1.54 3.78
C SER A 932 5.66 -0.78 3.64
N ASN A 933 4.53 -1.48 3.61
CA ASN A 933 3.19 -0.90 3.60
C ASN A 933 2.56 -0.95 4.98
N GLN A 934 2.75 0.11 5.77
CA GLN A 934 2.22 0.22 7.13
C GLN A 934 0.68 0.37 7.21
N ASN A 935 -0.03 0.38 6.07
CA ASN A 935 -1.51 0.34 6.02
C ASN A 935 -2.05 -1.07 5.76
N ARG A 936 -1.18 -2.07 5.58
CA ARG A 936 -1.55 -3.47 5.34
C ARG A 936 -1.68 -4.22 6.65
N LEU A 937 -2.85 -4.80 6.87
CA LEU A 937 -3.12 -5.77 7.92
C LEU A 937 -3.30 -7.16 7.29
N LEU A 938 -2.97 -8.20 8.03
CA LEU A 938 -3.05 -9.58 7.55
C LEU A 938 -4.28 -10.28 8.14
N ILE A 939 -5.06 -10.92 7.26
CA ILE A 939 -6.10 -11.89 7.62
C ILE A 939 -5.52 -13.28 7.33
N ASN A 940 -5.42 -14.13 8.34
CA ASN A 940 -4.91 -15.49 8.21
C ASN A 940 -6.04 -16.51 8.35
N GLU A 941 -6.05 -17.52 7.48
CA GLU A 941 -6.99 -18.62 7.55
C GLU A 941 -6.43 -19.77 8.41
N PHE A 942 -7.30 -20.31 9.25
CA PHE A 942 -7.02 -21.38 10.19
C PHE A 942 -8.07 -22.48 10.09
N ASP A 943 -7.62 -23.74 10.11
CA ASP A 943 -8.50 -24.90 10.15
C ASP A 943 -8.63 -25.39 11.61
N PRO A 944 -9.78 -25.14 12.27
CA PRO A 944 -10.01 -25.51 13.67
C PRO A 944 -10.07 -27.02 13.89
N LYS A 945 -10.29 -27.83 12.85
CA LYS A 945 -10.35 -29.29 12.97
C LYS A 945 -8.96 -29.90 13.04
N THR A 946 -8.00 -29.35 12.28
CA THR A 946 -6.60 -29.80 12.32
C THR A 946 -5.74 -29.03 13.30
N SER A 947 -6.26 -27.93 13.88
CA SER A 947 -5.50 -26.99 14.70
C SER A 947 -4.28 -26.43 13.96
N GLN A 948 -4.44 -26.04 12.69
CA GLN A 948 -3.33 -25.55 11.84
C GLN A 948 -3.77 -24.37 10.98
N TYR A 949 -2.87 -23.39 10.82
CA TYR A 949 -3.00 -22.39 9.76
C TYR A 949 -2.88 -23.06 8.40
N THR A 950 -3.73 -22.67 7.44
CA THR A 950 -3.76 -23.29 6.12
C THR A 950 -2.67 -22.75 5.19
N GLY A 951 -2.08 -21.60 5.55
CA GLY A 951 -1.15 -20.83 4.73
C GLY A 951 -1.84 -19.83 3.79
N ALA A 952 -3.18 -19.81 3.73
CA ALA A 952 -3.92 -18.77 3.04
C ALA A 952 -3.92 -17.47 3.88
N THR A 953 -3.51 -16.38 3.24
CA THR A 953 -3.42 -15.04 3.85
C THR A 953 -3.95 -14.01 2.88
N PHE A 954 -4.65 -13.01 3.42
CA PHE A 954 -5.26 -11.91 2.67
C PHE A 954 -4.81 -10.58 3.24
N SER A 955 -4.63 -9.57 2.38
CA SER A 955 -4.23 -8.23 2.79
C SER A 955 -5.45 -7.33 2.94
N TYR A 956 -5.66 -6.77 4.13
CA TYR A 956 -6.68 -5.74 4.40
C TYR A 956 -6.05 -4.35 4.42
N ARG A 957 -6.70 -3.37 3.78
CA ARG A 957 -6.20 -1.99 3.69
C ARG A 957 -6.90 -1.08 4.72
N LEU A 958 -6.14 -0.50 5.64
CA LEU A 958 -6.62 0.60 6.48
C LEU A 958 -6.83 1.86 5.63
N ASN A 959 -7.89 2.63 5.90
CA ASN A 959 -8.13 3.88 5.13
C ASN A 959 -7.12 4.97 5.48
N ALA A 960 -6.60 4.95 6.71
CA ALA A 960 -5.58 5.88 7.15
C ALA A 960 -4.67 5.22 8.19
N PRO A 961 -3.38 5.59 8.25
CA PRO A 961 -2.49 5.19 9.33
C PRO A 961 -3.06 5.58 10.70
N GLY A 962 -2.87 4.70 11.70
CA GLY A 962 -3.33 4.95 13.08
C GLY A 962 -4.83 4.71 13.31
N ARG A 963 -5.55 4.19 12.32
CA ARG A 963 -6.84 3.53 12.52
C ARG A 963 -6.61 2.15 13.12
N ALA A 964 -7.44 1.78 14.08
CA ALA A 964 -7.50 0.45 14.66
C ALA A 964 -8.66 -0.34 14.03
N ILE A 965 -8.54 -1.66 14.08
CA ILE A 965 -9.68 -2.55 13.86
C ILE A 965 -10.46 -2.62 15.18
N GLY A 966 -11.73 -3.02 15.12
CA GLY A 966 -12.46 -3.41 16.33
C GLY A 966 -13.03 -4.82 16.31
N ASP A 967 -13.45 -5.33 15.14
CA ASP A 967 -13.93 -6.72 15.01
C ASP A 967 -13.83 -7.18 13.55
N LEU A 968 -13.93 -8.50 13.37
CA LEU A 968 -14.14 -9.19 12.10
C LEU A 968 -15.27 -10.22 12.30
N THR A 969 -16.35 -10.12 11.54
CA THR A 969 -17.49 -11.04 11.64
C THR A 969 -17.87 -11.59 10.27
N ALA A 970 -18.31 -12.84 10.19
CA ALA A 970 -18.70 -13.44 8.91
C ALA A 970 -20.12 -13.00 8.49
N ILE A 971 -20.29 -12.73 7.20
CA ILE A 971 -21.60 -12.63 6.53
C ILE A 971 -21.94 -14.00 5.93
N ASN A 972 -20.98 -14.59 5.22
CA ASN A 972 -21.04 -15.92 4.65
C ASN A 972 -19.62 -16.52 4.59
N ASP A 973 -19.35 -17.43 3.67
CA ASP A 973 -18.06 -18.13 3.61
C ASP A 973 -16.88 -17.29 3.09
N HIS A 974 -17.15 -16.15 2.45
CA HIS A 974 -16.13 -15.32 1.81
C HIS A 974 -16.31 -13.82 2.09
N GLU A 975 -17.51 -13.40 2.50
CA GLU A 975 -17.79 -12.02 2.84
C GLU A 975 -17.80 -11.81 4.36
N PHE A 976 -17.20 -10.70 4.81
CA PHE A 976 -17.04 -10.36 6.22
C PHE A 976 -17.35 -8.89 6.49
N ILE A 977 -17.68 -8.55 7.73
CA ILE A 977 -17.78 -7.17 8.22
C ILE A 977 -16.55 -6.89 9.08
N VAL A 978 -15.91 -5.75 8.84
CA VAL A 978 -14.76 -5.24 9.61
C VAL A 978 -15.13 -3.92 10.26
N ILE A 979 -14.86 -3.75 11.55
CA ILE A 979 -14.95 -2.45 12.22
C ILE A 979 -13.61 -1.73 12.04
N GLU A 980 -13.63 -0.49 11.57
CA GLU A 980 -12.46 0.38 11.51
C GLU A 980 -12.75 1.70 12.25
N ARG A 981 -11.85 2.09 13.16
CA ARG A 981 -12.05 3.21 14.10
C ARG A 981 -10.79 4.07 14.27
N ASP A 982 -10.93 5.37 14.59
CA ASP A 982 -9.82 6.12 15.20
C ASP A 982 -9.71 5.85 16.71
N ASN A 983 -8.67 6.39 17.32
CA ASN A 983 -8.50 6.44 18.77
C ASN A 983 -9.21 7.64 19.42
N GLY A 984 -10.19 8.25 18.75
CA GLY A 984 -10.95 9.40 19.26
C GLY A 984 -12.23 8.97 19.99
N GLN A 985 -12.70 9.79 20.93
CA GLN A 985 -13.98 9.63 21.65
C GLN A 985 -14.71 10.95 21.89
N GLY A 986 -16.03 10.85 22.00
CA GLY A 986 -16.90 11.98 22.30
C GLY A 986 -17.20 12.86 21.11
N ASN A 987 -17.98 13.90 21.37
CA ASN A 987 -18.48 14.80 20.35
C ASN A 987 -17.40 15.82 19.94
N ALA A 988 -17.08 15.89 18.65
CA ALA A 988 -16.13 16.85 18.09
C ALA A 988 -16.48 18.33 18.31
N SER A 989 -17.74 18.65 18.62
CA SER A 989 -18.16 20.01 18.95
C SER A 989 -18.05 20.37 20.43
N ASP A 990 -17.73 19.41 21.31
CA ASP A 990 -17.57 19.65 22.73
C ASP A 990 -16.07 19.82 23.08
N PRO A 991 -15.64 21.03 23.50
CA PRO A 991 -14.24 21.32 23.76
C PRO A 991 -13.65 20.53 24.94
N ALA A 992 -14.46 19.82 25.73
CA ALA A 992 -13.96 18.94 26.78
C ALA A 992 -13.26 17.68 26.22
N PHE A 993 -13.54 17.30 24.96
CA PHE A 993 -12.87 16.19 24.29
C PHE A 993 -11.68 16.70 23.48
N THR A 994 -10.46 16.43 23.97
CA THR A 994 -9.21 16.85 23.32
C THR A 994 -8.85 16.02 22.09
N ASN A 995 -9.40 14.79 21.98
CA ASN A 995 -9.28 13.93 20.81
C ASN A 995 -10.66 13.32 20.45
N PRO A 996 -11.55 14.09 19.80
CA PRO A 996 -12.89 13.62 19.50
C PRO A 996 -12.93 12.51 18.45
N ALA A 997 -13.96 11.64 18.51
CA ALA A 997 -14.19 10.62 17.49
C ALA A 997 -14.48 11.29 16.13
N ARG A 998 -13.80 10.84 15.07
CA ARG A 998 -13.92 11.42 13.71
C ARG A 998 -14.30 10.40 12.66
N SER A 999 -14.02 9.13 12.87
CA SER A 999 -14.49 8.05 12.00
C SER A 999 -14.54 6.73 12.77
N LYS A 1000 -15.72 6.12 12.72
CA LYS A 1000 -16.08 4.81 13.26
C LYS A 1000 -16.97 4.15 12.22
N LYS A 1001 -16.48 3.13 11.53
CA LYS A 1001 -17.11 2.63 10.31
C LYS A 1001 -17.13 1.10 10.30
N LEU A 1002 -18.21 0.55 9.76
CA LEU A 1002 -18.34 -0.85 9.42
C LEU A 1002 -18.12 -0.99 7.92
N TYR A 1003 -17.19 -1.84 7.54
CA TYR A 1003 -16.89 -2.14 6.14
C TYR A 1003 -17.26 -3.59 5.82
N LYS A 1004 -17.85 -3.82 4.66
CA LYS A 1004 -17.96 -5.15 4.07
C LYS A 1004 -16.70 -5.44 3.25
N ILE A 1005 -16.15 -6.64 3.38
CA ILE A 1005 -15.05 -7.15 2.55
C ILE A 1005 -15.43 -8.49 1.92
N ASP A 1006 -14.82 -8.81 0.78
CA ASP A 1006 -14.94 -10.11 0.11
C ASP A 1006 -13.53 -10.68 -0.14
N LEU A 1007 -13.22 -11.83 0.45
CA LEU A 1007 -11.92 -12.50 0.30
C LEU A 1007 -11.69 -13.10 -1.09
N ASN A 1008 -12.74 -13.26 -1.91
CA ASN A 1008 -12.63 -13.73 -3.29
C ASN A 1008 -12.30 -12.60 -4.28
N VAL A 1009 -12.38 -11.34 -3.85
CA VAL A 1009 -12.18 -10.18 -4.72
C VAL A 1009 -10.96 -9.39 -4.26
N ILE A 1010 -9.85 -9.60 -4.96
CA ILE A 1010 -8.58 -8.92 -4.71
C ILE A 1010 -8.40 -7.79 -5.73
N ASP A 1011 -8.11 -6.59 -5.26
CA ASP A 1011 -7.82 -5.44 -6.09
C ASP A 1011 -6.45 -5.56 -6.78
N GLN A 1012 -6.16 -4.64 -7.70
CA GLN A 1012 -4.90 -4.62 -8.46
C GLN A 1012 -3.64 -4.48 -7.59
N ASP A 1013 -3.77 -4.00 -6.35
CA ASP A 1013 -2.67 -3.79 -5.42
C ASP A 1013 -2.53 -4.97 -4.44
N GLY A 1014 -3.32 -6.04 -4.61
CA GLY A 1014 -3.27 -7.24 -3.78
C GLY A 1014 -4.08 -7.19 -2.48
N PHE A 1015 -4.99 -6.23 -2.33
CA PHE A 1015 -5.86 -6.09 -1.15
C PHE A 1015 -7.26 -6.62 -1.39
N VAL A 1016 -7.89 -7.14 -0.35
CA VAL A 1016 -9.32 -7.49 -0.40
C VAL A 1016 -10.15 -6.23 -0.66
N GLN A 1017 -11.11 -6.33 -1.58
CA GLN A 1017 -12.00 -5.23 -1.87
C GLN A 1017 -12.83 -4.90 -0.62
N LYS A 1018 -12.99 -3.59 -0.36
CA LYS A 1018 -13.69 -3.06 0.80
C LYS A 1018 -14.77 -2.07 0.38
N GLU A 1019 -15.95 -2.17 0.99
CA GLU A 1019 -17.10 -1.31 0.77
C GLU A 1019 -17.63 -0.78 2.11
N LEU A 1020 -17.98 0.52 2.20
CA LEU A 1020 -18.58 1.06 3.42
C LEU A 1020 -19.99 0.50 3.61
N LEU A 1021 -20.23 -0.14 4.75
CA LEU A 1021 -21.53 -0.70 5.12
C LEU A 1021 -22.32 0.24 6.04
N VAL A 1022 -21.67 0.78 7.08
CA VAL A 1022 -22.29 1.73 8.04
C VAL A 1022 -21.27 2.76 8.52
N ASP A 1023 -21.64 4.04 8.53
CA ASP A 1023 -20.92 5.07 9.30
C ASP A 1023 -21.58 5.20 10.68
N LEU A 1024 -20.90 4.72 11.73
CA LEU A 1024 -21.43 4.71 13.09
C LEU A 1024 -21.51 6.11 13.73
N LEU A 1025 -20.91 7.12 13.08
CA LEU A 1025 -21.08 8.52 13.47
C LEU A 1025 -22.23 9.20 12.73
N ASN A 1026 -22.99 8.46 11.92
CA ASN A 1026 -24.08 9.00 11.12
C ASN A 1026 -25.21 7.97 10.89
N ILE A 1027 -25.88 7.55 11.95
CA ILE A 1027 -27.00 6.59 11.90
C ILE A 1027 -28.33 7.37 11.99
N SER A 1028 -29.30 7.06 11.14
CA SER A 1028 -30.63 7.69 11.20
C SER A 1028 -31.37 7.25 12.45
N ASP A 1029 -31.89 8.20 13.23
CA ASP A 1029 -32.71 7.95 14.41
C ASP A 1029 -33.90 8.90 14.46
N SER A 1030 -34.80 8.76 13.48
CA SER A 1030 -36.05 9.52 13.39
C SER A 1030 -37.00 9.29 14.58
N GLN A 1031 -36.80 8.20 15.33
CA GLN A 1031 -37.63 7.81 16.48
C GLN A 1031 -37.05 8.29 17.82
N GLY A 1032 -35.84 8.86 17.84
CA GLY A 1032 -35.17 9.33 19.06
C GLY A 1032 -34.77 8.22 20.04
N ILE A 1033 -34.54 7.01 19.54
CA ILE A 1033 -34.15 5.81 20.31
C ILE A 1033 -32.80 6.02 21.03
N GLY A 1034 -31.86 6.71 20.37
CA GLY A 1034 -30.52 6.98 20.88
C GLY A 1034 -30.48 7.99 22.03
N SER A 1035 -31.60 8.63 22.35
CA SER A 1035 -31.73 9.59 23.46
C SER A 1035 -30.67 10.70 23.37
N ASN A 1036 -29.86 10.91 24.41
CA ASN A 1036 -28.79 11.92 24.43
C ASN A 1036 -27.71 11.69 23.35
N GLY A 1037 -27.62 10.48 22.77
CA GLY A 1037 -26.76 10.18 21.62
C GLY A 1037 -27.31 10.68 20.28
N THR A 1038 -28.55 11.15 20.25
CA THR A 1038 -29.24 11.59 19.03
C THR A 1038 -29.37 13.11 18.99
N LYS A 1039 -28.92 13.71 17.89
CA LYS A 1039 -29.07 15.14 17.62
C LYS A 1039 -29.65 15.31 16.22
N ASN A 1040 -30.74 16.07 16.11
CA ASN A 1040 -31.41 16.35 14.84
C ASN A 1040 -31.79 15.08 14.05
N GLY A 1041 -32.22 14.02 14.74
CA GLY A 1041 -32.59 12.76 14.10
C GLY A 1041 -31.41 11.91 13.62
N VAL A 1042 -30.18 12.26 14.00
CA VAL A 1042 -28.97 11.46 13.74
C VAL A 1042 -28.37 10.99 15.05
N PHE A 1043 -28.20 9.69 15.18
CA PHE A 1043 -27.47 9.07 16.27
C PHE A 1043 -26.00 8.93 15.91
N THR A 1044 -25.13 9.24 16.87
CA THR A 1044 -23.68 9.01 16.73
C THR A 1044 -23.21 8.05 17.81
N PHE A 1045 -22.24 7.20 17.46
CA PHE A 1045 -21.61 6.24 18.36
C PHE A 1045 -20.15 6.64 18.63
N PRO A 1046 -19.89 7.58 19.57
CA PRO A 1046 -18.63 8.29 19.67
C PRO A 1046 -17.64 7.62 20.63
N PHE A 1047 -17.70 6.30 20.82
CA PHE A 1047 -16.81 5.61 21.77
C PHE A 1047 -15.44 5.36 21.13
N VAL A 1048 -14.35 5.41 21.91
CA VAL A 1048 -13.02 4.98 21.39
C VAL A 1048 -13.15 3.55 20.91
N THR A 1049 -13.69 2.70 21.78
CA THR A 1049 -13.61 1.25 21.77
C THR A 1049 -14.95 0.66 21.32
N ILE A 1050 -15.05 0.39 20.02
CA ILE A 1050 -16.21 -0.23 19.39
C ILE A 1050 -15.69 -1.52 18.81
N GLU A 1051 -15.91 -2.63 19.51
CA GLU A 1051 -15.16 -3.88 19.27
C GLU A 1051 -16.08 -5.03 18.86
N ASP A 1052 -17.36 -4.76 18.61
CA ASP A 1052 -18.36 -5.82 18.47
C ASP A 1052 -19.37 -5.53 17.37
N VAL A 1053 -19.43 -6.42 16.38
CA VAL A 1053 -20.50 -6.44 15.37
C VAL A 1053 -21.00 -7.85 15.09
N LEU A 1054 -22.32 -8.02 15.11
CA LEU A 1054 -22.96 -9.31 14.84
C LEU A 1054 -24.20 -9.16 13.94
N PRO A 1055 -24.28 -9.84 12.79
CA PRO A 1055 -25.50 -9.92 12.00
C PRO A 1055 -26.54 -10.74 12.77
N ILE A 1056 -27.65 -10.11 13.15
CA ILE A 1056 -28.78 -10.79 13.80
C ILE A 1056 -29.67 -11.45 12.75
N ASP A 1057 -29.86 -10.74 11.62
CA ASP A 1057 -30.52 -11.21 10.43
C ASP A 1057 -29.96 -10.48 9.20
N ALA A 1058 -30.53 -10.78 8.02
CA ALA A 1058 -30.03 -10.25 6.76
C ALA A 1058 -30.05 -8.72 6.69
N GLN A 1059 -30.86 -8.02 7.49
CA GLN A 1059 -30.97 -6.56 7.43
C GLN A 1059 -30.67 -5.88 8.76
N THR A 1060 -30.26 -6.60 9.80
CA THR A 1060 -30.10 -6.04 11.15
C THR A 1060 -28.76 -6.46 11.75
N LEU A 1061 -27.97 -5.47 12.17
CA LEU A 1061 -26.72 -5.65 12.90
C LEU A 1061 -26.92 -5.29 14.37
N LEU A 1062 -26.34 -6.10 15.26
CA LEU A 1062 -26.01 -5.71 16.63
C LEU A 1062 -24.63 -5.03 16.62
N VAL A 1063 -24.50 -3.89 17.27
CA VAL A 1063 -23.21 -3.24 17.54
C VAL A 1063 -23.10 -2.95 19.03
N ILE A 1064 -21.94 -3.20 19.62
CA ILE A 1064 -21.67 -3.00 21.05
C ILE A 1064 -20.40 -2.17 21.22
N ASN A 1065 -20.35 -1.35 22.28
CA ASN A 1065 -19.10 -0.71 22.69
C ASN A 1065 -18.41 -1.48 23.82
N ASP A 1066 -17.09 -1.39 23.82
CA ASP A 1066 -16.23 -1.83 24.90
C ASP A 1066 -16.03 -0.68 25.89
N ASN A 1067 -16.83 -0.61 26.95
CA ASN A 1067 -16.68 0.45 27.94
C ASN A 1067 -15.95 -0.05 29.20
N ASN A 1068 -14.64 -0.23 29.11
CA ASN A 1068 -13.81 -0.71 30.22
C ASN A 1068 -13.48 0.38 31.26
N TYR A 1069 -13.20 -0.07 32.49
CA TYR A 1069 -12.50 0.74 33.48
C TYR A 1069 -10.99 0.64 33.20
N PRO A 1070 -10.16 1.67 33.45
CA PRO A 1070 -10.48 3.02 33.93
C PRO A 1070 -10.71 4.06 32.82
N PHE A 1071 -10.55 3.71 31.54
CA PHE A 1071 -10.15 4.70 30.52
C PHE A 1071 -11.29 5.31 29.68
N SER A 1072 -12.46 4.70 29.61
CA SER A 1072 -13.49 5.14 28.68
C SER A 1072 -14.42 6.23 29.25
N VAL A 1073 -14.55 7.34 28.52
CA VAL A 1073 -15.54 8.42 28.73
C VAL A 1073 -16.14 8.79 27.37
N GLY A 1074 -17.30 8.23 27.05
CA GLY A 1074 -17.90 8.32 25.72
C GLY A 1074 -18.64 9.63 25.45
N ARG A 1075 -19.92 9.69 25.80
CA ARG A 1075 -20.83 10.81 25.49
C ARG A 1075 -20.63 12.00 26.40
N THR A 1076 -20.20 11.75 27.64
CA THR A 1076 -20.06 12.80 28.67
C THR A 1076 -18.65 12.78 29.23
N ALA A 1077 -17.89 13.84 28.98
CA ALA A 1077 -16.53 13.96 29.47
C ALA A 1077 -16.48 13.84 31.01
N GLY A 1078 -15.62 12.94 31.50
CA GLY A 1078 -15.41 12.71 32.93
C GLY A 1078 -16.53 11.92 33.64
N GLN A 1079 -17.45 11.31 32.90
CA GLN A 1079 -18.43 10.35 33.43
C GLN A 1079 -18.29 9.02 32.71
N PRO A 1080 -18.32 7.87 33.42
CA PRO A 1080 -18.37 6.58 32.76
C PRO A 1080 -19.70 6.45 32.02
N ASP A 1081 -19.62 6.07 30.75
CA ASP A 1081 -20.81 5.69 29.99
C ASP A 1081 -21.22 4.25 30.31
N SER A 1082 -22.44 3.89 29.94
CA SER A 1082 -22.89 2.50 29.98
C SER A 1082 -22.28 1.71 28.81
N SER A 1083 -22.25 0.39 28.90
CA SER A 1083 -22.13 -0.43 27.69
C SER A 1083 -23.48 -0.36 26.97
N GLU A 1084 -23.44 -0.01 25.69
CA GLU A 1084 -24.58 0.20 24.80
C GLU A 1084 -24.64 -0.94 23.80
N PHE A 1085 -25.80 -1.58 23.71
CA PHE A 1085 -26.16 -2.51 22.65
C PHE A 1085 -27.09 -1.74 21.72
N ILE A 1086 -26.76 -1.64 20.44
CA ILE A 1086 -27.61 -0.99 19.44
C ILE A 1086 -27.95 -1.97 18.32
N GLU A 1087 -29.19 -1.87 17.84
CA GLU A 1087 -29.60 -2.54 16.60
C GLU A 1087 -29.66 -1.51 15.48
N ILE A 1088 -28.93 -1.80 14.41
CA ILE A 1088 -28.87 -1.00 13.20
C ILE A 1088 -29.52 -1.78 12.07
N LYS A 1089 -30.61 -1.24 11.53
CA LYS A 1089 -31.22 -1.73 10.31
C LYS A 1089 -30.48 -1.18 9.10
N LEU A 1090 -29.93 -2.07 8.29
CA LEU A 1090 -29.21 -1.75 7.06
C LEU A 1090 -30.16 -1.29 5.96
N SER A 1091 -29.68 -0.37 5.13
CA SER A 1091 -30.40 0.08 3.94
C SER A 1091 -30.53 -1.04 2.89
N GLN A 1092 -29.52 -1.90 2.79
CA GLN A 1092 -29.51 -3.09 1.95
C GLN A 1092 -29.32 -4.36 2.78
N PRO A 1093 -29.99 -5.47 2.40
CA PRO A 1093 -29.78 -6.74 3.07
C PRO A 1093 -28.43 -7.38 2.70
N LEU A 1094 -27.82 -8.06 3.67
CA LEU A 1094 -26.66 -8.93 3.56
C LEU A 1094 -27.06 -10.29 2.97
N ASP A 1095 -26.13 -10.92 2.25
CA ASP A 1095 -26.29 -12.28 1.73
C ASP A 1095 -25.87 -13.33 2.78
N LEU A 1096 -26.71 -13.49 3.81
CA LEU A 1096 -26.49 -14.51 4.84
C LEU A 1096 -26.84 -15.89 4.29
N VAL A 1097 -25.84 -16.76 4.20
CA VAL A 1097 -26.04 -18.19 3.95
C VAL A 1097 -26.57 -18.82 5.25
N ARG A 1098 -27.79 -19.37 5.19
CA ARG A 1098 -28.42 -20.05 6.34
C ARG A 1098 -28.05 -21.52 6.45
#